data_AF-A0A1C3N045-F1
#
_entry.id   AF-A0A1C3N045-F1
#
_cell.length_a   1.000
_cell.length_b   1.000
_cell.length_c   1.000
_cell.angle_alpha   90.00
_cell.angle_beta   90.00
_cell.angle_gamma   90.00
#
_symmetry.space_group_name_H-M   'P 1'
#
loop_
_entity.id
_entity.type
_entity.pdbx_description
1 polymer ?
#
loop_
_entity_poly.entity_id
_entity_poly.type
_entity_poly.pdbx_seq_one_letter_code
_entity_poly.pdbx_strand_id
1 'polypeptide(L)'
;MPATSLYPERVAAVRRYAADDDLPGLVTELAEIARLNGGHWGHDGRRVTDVLDALPEQRRARLATALVERLAADDPADDAGALTALVTIIVRHLGADVPLAETRRLLDHAARQWTWWPPDQLATLSRMVYRADGALPGPLVGSLRRTVLTGYQTSGPLHDLVRVLREPLLNPGEAWADRLLAELPDLGAGWPELVAHALTATAARPTARWERQAGALLDHVGAPAYRTAALGWLALVGRPRTAPVAATYHGYDVAQAYDPFNATALRGLIWLLAVATPDDADADTARVLGRIVETSLRKVAGLGPRNPKVANAAVYALARLGGEHALAQLARLTARVTYKGTLKELNAALDRRAEALGLSRAEVEELAVPTYGLTAVGSRTEAFGDATAELVVDGGAVALRWRNAAGRPVRTVPAAVRREHPEELRELKAAAKDVEKMLSAQAERLDRQFLAQRRWRFDAWRARYLDHPLVGTLGRRLIWQVDGVPCGWADGALRTVDDAPLSPADDATVTLWHPIGHDVAEVLAWREWLERHAVVQPFKQAHREVYVLTAAEERTGVYSNRFAAHVLRQHQFHALAAVRGWRNRLRLMVDDTYPPATRELPDWGLRAEYWVEGAGDEYEVDTTESGAYLRLVTDQVRFYPVRAPENSAHAGGGGYEQWIGPGADPVAPLALDQIPPLVFSEVMRDVDLFVGVASVGNDPTWQDGGPAGRYREYWESYGFGELSATAETRRDLLDRLVPRLAVADRCRVEGRFLTVRGDLRSYRIHLGSGNILMSPNDEYLCIVPQQSAAAGTGDVFLPFEGDRMLGVILSKALMLARDTEITDPTILSQLRRR
;
A
#
# COMPACT_ATOMS: atom_id res chain seq x y z
N MET A 1 -22.91 -19.92 -38.38
CA MET A 1 -24.34 -19.57 -38.18
C MET A 1 -24.48 -19.01 -36.78
N PRO A 2 -25.17 -17.87 -36.56
CA PRO A 2 -25.20 -17.24 -35.25
C PRO A 2 -26.00 -18.09 -34.27
N ALA A 3 -25.50 -18.22 -33.04
CA ALA A 3 -26.03 -19.10 -31.99
C ALA A 3 -27.51 -18.83 -31.61
N THR A 4 -28.09 -17.72 -32.06
CA THR A 4 -29.50 -17.32 -31.85
C THR A 4 -30.52 -18.10 -32.70
N SER A 5 -30.11 -18.84 -33.74
CA SER A 5 -31.07 -19.53 -34.63
C SER A 5 -31.66 -20.84 -34.09
N LEU A 6 -31.07 -21.44 -33.04
CA LEU A 6 -31.48 -22.75 -32.50
C LEU A 6 -32.26 -22.66 -31.18
N TYR A 7 -32.37 -21.46 -30.58
CA TYR A 7 -33.01 -21.28 -29.27
C TYR A 7 -34.48 -21.77 -29.23
N PRO A 8 -35.35 -21.49 -30.23
CA PRO A 8 -36.72 -22.00 -30.22
C PRO A 8 -36.81 -23.53 -30.28
N GLU A 9 -35.90 -24.18 -31.02
CA GLU A 9 -35.84 -25.65 -31.14
C GLU A 9 -35.42 -26.29 -29.81
N ARG A 10 -34.44 -25.70 -29.12
CA ARG A 10 -34.03 -26.15 -27.78
C ARG A 10 -35.13 -25.99 -26.74
N VAL A 11 -35.87 -24.87 -26.76
CA VAL A 11 -37.05 -24.68 -25.89
C VAL A 11 -38.13 -25.75 -26.17
N ALA A 12 -38.32 -26.14 -27.44
CA ALA A 12 -39.23 -27.22 -27.79
C ALA A 12 -38.72 -28.58 -27.28
N ALA A 13 -37.41 -28.84 -27.34
CA ALA A 13 -36.80 -30.03 -26.78
C ALA A 13 -36.97 -30.11 -25.26
N VAL A 14 -36.78 -29.00 -24.53
CA VAL A 14 -37.04 -28.90 -23.08
C VAL A 14 -38.48 -29.31 -22.75
N ARG A 15 -39.47 -28.84 -23.51
CA ARG A 15 -40.89 -29.22 -23.31
C ARG A 15 -41.12 -30.72 -23.53
N ARG A 16 -40.51 -31.30 -24.57
CA ARG A 16 -40.60 -32.72 -24.86
C ARG A 16 -39.99 -33.56 -23.74
N TYR A 17 -38.74 -33.27 -23.35
CA TYR A 17 -38.07 -34.00 -22.26
C TYR A 17 -38.80 -33.86 -20.91
N ALA A 18 -39.36 -32.68 -20.62
CA ALA A 18 -40.19 -32.46 -19.44
C ALA A 18 -41.49 -33.28 -19.46
N ALA A 19 -42.12 -33.46 -20.62
CA ALA A 19 -43.33 -34.28 -20.78
C ALA A 19 -43.02 -35.78 -20.67
N ASP A 20 -41.89 -36.21 -21.23
CA ASP A 20 -41.46 -37.62 -21.28
C ASP A 20 -40.79 -38.09 -19.97
N ASP A 21 -40.60 -37.20 -18.98
CA ASP A 21 -39.83 -37.45 -17.74
C ASP A 21 -38.38 -37.88 -18.00
N ASP A 22 -37.80 -37.44 -19.12
CA ASP A 22 -36.41 -37.70 -19.52
C ASP A 22 -35.47 -36.69 -18.84
N LEU A 23 -35.07 -37.02 -17.62
CA LEU A 23 -34.19 -36.18 -16.81
C LEU A 23 -32.79 -35.95 -17.45
N PRO A 24 -32.08 -36.97 -17.96
CA PRO A 24 -30.80 -36.75 -18.66
C PRO A 24 -30.90 -35.82 -19.87
N GLY A 25 -31.94 -35.98 -20.70
CA GLY A 25 -32.21 -35.09 -21.83
C GLY A 25 -32.46 -33.65 -21.39
N LEU A 26 -33.24 -33.48 -20.32
CA LEU A 26 -33.57 -32.18 -19.76
C LEU A 26 -32.34 -31.45 -19.18
N VAL A 27 -31.48 -32.15 -18.43
CA VAL A 27 -30.23 -31.58 -17.88
C VAL A 27 -29.30 -31.08 -18.99
N THR A 28 -29.14 -31.88 -20.06
CA THR A 28 -28.25 -31.57 -21.18
C THR A 28 -28.72 -30.31 -21.92
N GLU A 29 -30.01 -30.23 -22.27
CA GLU A 29 -30.54 -29.06 -22.97
C GLU A 29 -30.53 -27.79 -22.11
N LEU A 30 -30.81 -27.92 -20.81
CA LEU A 30 -30.78 -26.78 -19.90
C LEU A 30 -29.36 -26.21 -19.72
N ALA A 31 -28.33 -27.05 -19.70
CA ALA A 31 -26.93 -26.60 -19.63
C ALA A 31 -26.54 -25.78 -20.87
N GLU A 32 -26.91 -26.25 -22.06
CA GLU A 32 -26.68 -25.52 -23.31
C GLU A 32 -27.43 -24.18 -23.35
N ILE A 33 -28.70 -24.17 -22.92
CA ILE A 33 -29.49 -22.93 -22.85
C ILE A 33 -28.88 -21.95 -21.83
N ALA A 34 -28.43 -22.44 -20.66
CA ALA A 34 -27.80 -21.60 -19.65
C ALA A 34 -26.56 -20.88 -20.20
N ARG A 35 -25.70 -21.63 -20.91
CA ARG A 35 -24.51 -21.11 -21.59
C ARG A 35 -24.86 -20.08 -22.66
N LEU A 36 -25.87 -20.35 -23.48
CA LEU A 36 -26.33 -19.43 -24.54
C LEU A 36 -26.88 -18.11 -23.97
N ASN A 37 -27.54 -18.17 -22.81
CA ASN A 37 -28.14 -17.01 -22.17
C ASN A 37 -27.20 -16.26 -21.23
N GLY A 38 -25.97 -16.74 -21.01
CA GLY A 38 -25.03 -16.17 -20.04
C GLY A 38 -25.64 -16.06 -18.63
N GLY A 39 -26.52 -16.99 -18.26
CA GLY A 39 -27.23 -16.98 -16.98
C GLY A 39 -28.39 -15.99 -16.86
N HIS A 40 -28.77 -15.30 -17.94
CA HIS A 40 -29.94 -14.40 -17.93
C HIS A 40 -31.23 -15.14 -18.26
N TRP A 41 -32.09 -15.32 -17.25
CA TRP A 41 -33.36 -16.03 -17.39
C TRP A 41 -34.59 -15.10 -17.49
N GLY A 42 -34.37 -13.81 -17.76
CA GLY A 42 -35.41 -12.85 -18.12
C GLY A 42 -35.86 -13.01 -19.57
N HIS A 43 -36.88 -12.22 -20.00
CA HIS A 43 -37.38 -12.18 -21.39
C HIS A 43 -37.55 -13.57 -22.04
N ASP A 44 -36.63 -13.97 -22.92
CA ASP A 44 -36.65 -15.25 -23.64
C ASP A 44 -36.39 -16.47 -22.74
N GLY A 45 -35.70 -16.28 -21.61
CA GLY A 45 -35.50 -17.30 -20.58
C GLY A 45 -36.80 -17.71 -19.88
N ARG A 46 -37.82 -16.83 -19.84
CA ARG A 46 -39.11 -17.14 -19.21
C ARG A 46 -39.80 -18.34 -19.82
N ARG A 47 -39.66 -18.52 -21.14
CA ARG A 47 -40.24 -19.65 -21.87
C ARG A 47 -39.73 -21.01 -21.37
N VAL A 48 -38.55 -21.03 -20.76
CA VAL A 48 -37.95 -22.21 -20.14
C VAL A 48 -38.37 -22.31 -18.68
N THR A 49 -38.26 -21.21 -17.91
CA THR A 49 -38.63 -21.23 -16.48
C THR A 49 -40.10 -21.58 -16.27
N ASP A 50 -41.02 -21.13 -17.12
CA ASP A 50 -42.44 -21.48 -17.05
C ASP A 50 -42.69 -23.00 -17.19
N VAL A 51 -41.88 -23.68 -18.01
CA VAL A 51 -41.95 -25.15 -18.16
C VAL A 51 -41.44 -25.83 -16.90
N LEU A 52 -40.36 -25.31 -16.32
CA LEU A 52 -39.78 -25.85 -15.09
C LEU A 52 -40.69 -25.64 -13.88
N ASP A 53 -41.34 -24.48 -13.78
CA ASP A 53 -42.27 -24.15 -12.69
C ASP A 53 -43.53 -25.02 -12.73
N ALA A 54 -43.96 -25.46 -13.92
CA ALA A 54 -45.08 -26.39 -14.10
C ALA A 54 -44.77 -27.84 -13.69
N LEU A 55 -43.50 -28.23 -13.53
CA LEU A 55 -43.14 -29.57 -13.08
C LEU A 55 -43.55 -29.81 -11.63
N PRO A 56 -43.98 -31.03 -11.23
CA PRO A 56 -44.17 -31.40 -9.84
C PRO A 56 -42.92 -31.12 -8.99
N GLU A 57 -43.11 -30.75 -7.71
CA GLU A 57 -42.03 -30.35 -6.81
C GLU A 57 -40.92 -31.40 -6.67
N GLN A 58 -41.30 -32.68 -6.56
CA GLN A 58 -40.34 -33.80 -6.50
C GLN A 58 -39.49 -33.91 -7.77
N ARG A 59 -40.07 -33.63 -8.95
CA ARG A 59 -39.35 -33.63 -10.23
C ARG A 59 -38.41 -32.44 -10.31
N ARG A 60 -38.84 -31.25 -9.88
CA ARG A 60 -37.97 -30.06 -9.78
C ARG A 60 -36.77 -30.31 -8.86
N ALA A 61 -36.98 -30.97 -7.72
CA ALA A 61 -35.89 -31.31 -6.80
C ALA A 61 -34.88 -32.29 -7.39
N ARG A 62 -35.34 -33.34 -8.08
CA ARG A 62 -34.47 -34.28 -8.81
C ARG A 62 -33.68 -33.58 -9.91
N LEU A 63 -34.34 -32.68 -10.65
CA LEU A 63 -33.70 -31.88 -11.68
C LEU A 63 -32.61 -30.96 -11.12
N ALA A 64 -32.91 -30.21 -10.06
CA ALA A 64 -31.94 -29.34 -9.40
C ALA A 64 -30.74 -30.16 -8.86
N THR A 65 -31.01 -31.34 -8.30
CA THR A 65 -29.96 -32.26 -7.82
C THR A 65 -29.06 -32.74 -8.97
N ALA A 66 -29.65 -33.15 -10.10
CA ALA A 66 -28.88 -33.60 -11.26
C ALA A 66 -28.03 -32.48 -11.88
N LEU A 67 -28.54 -31.24 -11.89
CA LEU A 67 -27.77 -30.06 -12.31
C LEU A 67 -26.62 -29.75 -11.35
N VAL A 68 -26.82 -29.92 -10.04
CA VAL A 68 -25.76 -29.81 -9.02
C VAL A 68 -24.69 -30.88 -9.22
N GLU A 69 -25.07 -32.11 -9.56
CA GLU A 69 -24.13 -33.19 -9.86
C GLU A 69 -23.31 -32.90 -11.11
N ARG A 70 -23.94 -32.34 -12.15
CA ARG A 70 -23.25 -31.86 -13.35
C ARG A 70 -22.25 -30.74 -13.03
N LEU A 71 -22.66 -29.76 -12.22
CA LEU A 71 -21.78 -28.70 -11.72
C LEU A 71 -20.58 -29.26 -10.94
N ALA A 72 -20.79 -30.32 -10.15
CA ALA A 72 -19.72 -30.96 -9.38
C ALA A 72 -18.75 -31.77 -10.24
N ALA A 73 -19.15 -32.17 -11.45
CA ALA A 73 -18.30 -32.87 -12.41
C ALA A 73 -17.33 -31.92 -13.15
N ASP A 74 -17.52 -30.60 -13.04
CA ASP A 74 -16.65 -29.54 -13.58
C ASP A 74 -16.36 -29.70 -15.08
N ASP A 75 -17.42 -29.90 -15.88
CA ASP A 75 -17.33 -30.00 -17.34
C ASP A 75 -16.91 -28.64 -17.96
N PRO A 76 -15.75 -28.56 -18.67
CA PRO A 76 -15.28 -27.32 -19.28
C PRO A 76 -16.22 -26.74 -20.35
N ALA A 77 -17.16 -27.53 -20.87
CA ALA A 77 -18.16 -27.05 -21.82
C ALA A 77 -19.28 -26.23 -21.17
N ASP A 78 -19.44 -26.32 -19.85
CA ASP A 78 -20.50 -25.65 -19.11
C ASP A 78 -20.11 -24.24 -18.66
N ASP A 79 -21.11 -23.36 -18.56
CA ASP A 79 -21.00 -22.12 -17.81
C ASP A 79 -21.51 -22.36 -16.38
N ALA A 80 -20.59 -22.56 -15.45
CA ALA A 80 -20.90 -22.86 -14.05
C ALA A 80 -21.73 -21.74 -13.38
N GLY A 81 -21.50 -20.47 -13.74
CA GLY A 81 -22.25 -19.34 -13.22
C GLY A 81 -23.70 -19.35 -13.71
N ALA A 82 -23.89 -19.58 -15.01
CA ALA A 82 -25.21 -19.67 -15.62
C ALA A 82 -26.03 -20.88 -15.10
N LEU A 83 -25.38 -22.02 -14.92
CA LEU A 83 -25.98 -23.22 -14.33
C LEU A 83 -26.34 -23.01 -12.85
N THR A 84 -25.48 -22.35 -12.06
CA THR A 84 -25.79 -21.99 -10.66
C THR A 84 -27.01 -21.07 -10.59
N ALA A 85 -27.14 -20.12 -11.52
CA ALA A 85 -28.32 -19.27 -11.61
C ALA A 85 -29.60 -20.07 -11.94
N LEU A 86 -29.51 -21.07 -12.82
CA LEU A 86 -30.64 -21.95 -13.13
C LEU A 86 -31.06 -22.82 -11.93
N VAL A 87 -30.09 -23.42 -11.22
CA VAL A 87 -30.37 -24.18 -9.99
C VAL A 87 -31.11 -23.29 -8.99
N THR A 88 -30.66 -22.05 -8.81
CA THR A 88 -31.30 -21.04 -7.95
C THR A 88 -32.76 -20.75 -8.35
N ILE A 89 -33.07 -20.73 -9.64
CA ILE A 89 -34.44 -20.53 -10.14
C ILE A 89 -35.30 -21.75 -9.81
N ILE A 90 -34.82 -22.96 -10.12
CA ILE A 90 -35.57 -24.20 -9.90
C ILE A 90 -35.88 -24.39 -8.40
N VAL A 91 -34.93 -24.05 -7.52
CA VAL A 91 -35.11 -24.23 -6.08
C VAL A 91 -36.05 -23.19 -5.44
N ARG A 92 -36.33 -22.06 -6.10
CA ARG A 92 -37.12 -20.93 -5.54
C ARG A 92 -38.52 -21.34 -5.08
N HIS A 93 -39.06 -22.44 -5.61
CA HIS A 93 -40.41 -22.92 -5.31
C HIS A 93 -40.43 -24.31 -4.66
N LEU A 94 -39.32 -24.73 -4.05
CA LEU A 94 -39.28 -25.95 -3.24
C LEU A 94 -39.81 -25.69 -1.83
N GLY A 95 -40.63 -26.62 -1.35
CA GLY A 95 -41.27 -26.66 -0.05
C GLY A 95 -40.88 -27.90 0.75
N ALA A 96 -41.81 -28.40 1.56
CA ALA A 96 -41.55 -29.50 2.51
C ALA A 96 -41.71 -30.91 1.91
N ASP A 97 -42.21 -31.03 0.68
CA ASP A 97 -42.50 -32.32 0.02
C ASP A 97 -41.30 -32.88 -0.75
N VAL A 98 -40.15 -32.20 -0.70
CA VAL A 98 -38.87 -32.65 -1.28
C VAL A 98 -38.31 -33.83 -0.48
N PRO A 99 -37.85 -34.92 -1.12
CA PRO A 99 -37.27 -36.02 -0.38
C PRO A 99 -35.93 -35.62 0.27
N LEU A 100 -35.62 -36.24 1.41
CA LEU A 100 -34.51 -35.82 2.26
C LEU A 100 -33.13 -36.03 1.61
N ALA A 101 -33.00 -37.02 0.72
CA ALA A 101 -31.75 -37.30 0.02
C ALA A 101 -31.38 -36.15 -0.94
N GLU A 102 -32.33 -35.70 -1.74
CA GLU A 102 -32.20 -34.55 -2.64
C GLU A 102 -31.97 -33.26 -1.84
N THR A 103 -32.71 -33.09 -0.73
CA THR A 103 -32.51 -31.96 0.19
C THR A 103 -31.06 -31.86 0.67
N ARG A 104 -30.45 -32.98 1.10
CA ARG A 104 -29.05 -33.01 1.55
C ARG A 104 -28.09 -32.62 0.42
N ARG A 105 -28.25 -33.16 -0.79
CA ARG A 105 -27.39 -32.82 -1.94
C ARG A 105 -27.48 -31.34 -2.32
N LEU A 106 -28.68 -30.77 -2.32
CA LEU A 106 -28.88 -29.33 -2.58
C LEU A 106 -28.21 -28.47 -1.49
N LEU A 107 -28.32 -28.88 -0.23
CA LEU A 107 -27.68 -28.16 0.88
C LEU A 107 -26.15 -28.32 0.89
N ASP A 108 -25.61 -29.46 0.47
CA ASP A 108 -24.16 -29.64 0.28
C ASP A 108 -23.60 -28.69 -0.78
N HIS A 109 -24.36 -28.46 -1.86
CA HIS A 109 -24.02 -27.44 -2.84
C HIS A 109 -24.12 -26.03 -2.25
N ALA A 110 -25.20 -25.72 -1.53
CA ALA A 110 -25.37 -24.43 -0.86
C ALA A 110 -24.27 -24.13 0.19
N ALA A 111 -23.74 -25.17 0.83
CA ALA A 111 -22.65 -25.08 1.80
C ALA A 111 -21.31 -24.63 1.18
N ARG A 112 -21.12 -24.85 -0.13
CA ARG A 112 -19.93 -24.40 -0.89
C ARG A 112 -20.07 -22.98 -1.43
N GLN A 113 -21.26 -22.39 -1.34
CA GLN A 113 -21.52 -21.03 -1.79
C GLN A 113 -21.20 -20.00 -0.69
N TRP A 114 -20.74 -18.82 -1.12
CA TRP A 114 -20.49 -17.70 -0.20
C TRP A 114 -21.79 -17.26 0.47
N THR A 115 -22.84 -17.10 -0.33
CA THR A 115 -24.20 -16.81 0.09
C THR A 115 -25.16 -17.55 -0.82
N TRP A 116 -26.37 -17.80 -0.32
CA TRP A 116 -27.42 -18.44 -1.11
C TRP A 116 -28.66 -17.56 -1.18
N TRP A 117 -29.17 -17.39 -2.40
CA TRP A 117 -30.43 -16.72 -2.66
C TRP A 117 -31.33 -17.68 -3.44
N PRO A 118 -32.65 -17.72 -3.18
CA PRO A 118 -33.41 -17.00 -2.14
C PRO A 118 -33.29 -17.62 -0.71
N PRO A 119 -33.41 -16.81 0.37
CA PRO A 119 -33.14 -17.24 1.74
C PRO A 119 -34.27 -18.08 2.37
N ASP A 120 -35.52 -17.92 1.95
CA ASP A 120 -36.67 -18.64 2.53
C ASP A 120 -36.64 -20.13 2.21
N GLN A 121 -36.20 -20.47 1.00
CA GLN A 121 -36.03 -21.85 0.53
C GLN A 121 -34.85 -22.50 1.26
N LEU A 122 -33.75 -21.77 1.41
CA LEU A 122 -32.61 -22.22 2.22
C LEU A 122 -33.03 -22.54 3.67
N ALA A 123 -33.87 -21.70 4.27
CA ALA A 123 -34.41 -21.95 5.61
C ALA A 123 -35.31 -23.18 5.66
N THR A 124 -36.18 -23.36 4.67
CA THR A 124 -37.11 -24.50 4.59
C THR A 124 -36.36 -25.82 4.50
N LEU A 125 -35.46 -25.94 3.54
CA LEU A 125 -34.64 -27.15 3.33
C LEU A 125 -33.74 -27.43 4.54
N SER A 126 -33.11 -26.40 5.10
CA SER A 126 -32.27 -26.56 6.29
C SER A 126 -33.06 -27.02 7.52
N ARG A 127 -34.30 -26.56 7.71
CA ARG A 127 -35.17 -27.02 8.81
C ARG A 127 -35.52 -28.51 8.67
N MET A 128 -35.67 -29.01 7.46
CA MET A 128 -35.95 -30.44 7.23
C MET A 128 -34.78 -31.30 7.70
N VAL A 129 -33.56 -30.97 7.27
CA VAL A 129 -32.35 -31.68 7.71
C VAL A 129 -32.12 -31.50 9.21
N TYR A 130 -32.28 -30.29 9.74
CA TYR A 130 -32.10 -30.05 11.17
C TYR A 130 -33.08 -30.85 12.05
N ARG A 131 -34.35 -30.99 11.62
CA ARG A 131 -35.34 -31.81 12.33
C ARG A 131 -35.02 -33.31 12.26
N ALA A 132 -34.47 -33.77 11.14
CA ALA A 132 -34.13 -35.17 10.94
C ALA A 132 -32.84 -35.57 11.70
N ASP A 133 -31.81 -34.72 11.63
CA ASP A 133 -30.45 -35.07 12.04
C ASP A 133 -30.05 -34.40 13.38
N GLY A 134 -30.83 -33.44 13.88
CA GLY A 134 -30.56 -32.70 15.11
C GLY A 134 -29.44 -31.66 15.00
N ALA A 135 -28.72 -31.62 13.88
CA ALA A 135 -27.63 -30.69 13.60
C ALA A 135 -27.56 -30.37 12.10
N LEU A 136 -26.78 -29.34 11.75
CA LEU A 136 -26.46 -28.99 10.36
C LEU A 136 -24.95 -29.07 10.15
N PRO A 137 -24.48 -29.44 8.94
CA PRO A 137 -23.05 -29.39 8.62
C PRO A 137 -22.45 -27.99 8.82
N GLY A 138 -21.26 -27.91 9.41
CA GLY A 138 -20.61 -26.63 9.72
C GLY A 138 -20.48 -25.68 8.52
N PRO A 139 -20.03 -26.14 7.33
CA PRO A 139 -19.97 -25.29 6.13
C PRO A 139 -21.34 -24.73 5.72
N LEU A 140 -22.41 -25.50 5.89
CA LEU A 140 -23.78 -25.04 5.64
C LEU A 140 -24.15 -23.95 6.64
N VAL A 141 -23.95 -24.17 7.95
CA VAL A 141 -24.19 -23.15 9.00
C VAL A 141 -23.46 -21.84 8.67
N GLY A 142 -22.23 -21.92 8.15
CA GLY A 142 -21.49 -20.76 7.66
C GLY A 142 -22.19 -20.02 6.53
N SER A 143 -22.67 -20.75 5.51
CA SER A 143 -23.44 -20.17 4.40
C SER A 143 -24.76 -19.52 4.88
N LEU A 144 -25.47 -20.14 5.83
CA LEU A 144 -26.69 -19.57 6.43
C LEU A 144 -26.39 -18.24 7.15
N ARG A 145 -25.37 -18.23 8.01
CA ARG A 145 -24.95 -17.04 8.77
C ARG A 145 -24.49 -15.90 7.85
N ARG A 146 -23.71 -16.21 6.81
CA ARG A 146 -23.27 -15.21 5.81
C ARG A 146 -24.45 -14.63 5.04
N THR A 147 -25.38 -15.47 4.61
CA THR A 147 -26.60 -15.04 3.90
C THR A 147 -27.43 -14.07 4.74
N VAL A 148 -27.59 -14.35 6.04
CA VAL A 148 -28.25 -13.44 6.98
C VAL A 148 -27.49 -12.13 7.18
N LEU A 149 -26.17 -12.18 7.34
CA LEU A 149 -25.36 -10.99 7.64
C LEU A 149 -25.15 -10.04 6.45
N THR A 150 -25.23 -10.57 5.23
CA THR A 150 -25.00 -9.81 3.99
C THR A 150 -26.29 -9.47 3.25
N GLY A 151 -27.41 -10.09 3.62
CA GLY A 151 -28.71 -9.84 3.02
C GLY A 151 -29.39 -8.58 3.54
N TYR A 152 -30.34 -8.09 2.75
CA TYR A 152 -31.14 -6.90 3.08
C TYR A 152 -32.27 -7.16 4.08
N GLN A 153 -32.64 -8.42 4.30
CA GLN A 153 -33.72 -8.81 5.21
C GLN A 153 -33.24 -8.83 6.66
N THR A 154 -33.98 -8.21 7.57
CA THR A 154 -33.65 -8.15 9.01
C THR A 154 -34.40 -9.17 9.88
N SER A 155 -35.34 -9.92 9.29
CA SER A 155 -36.17 -10.92 9.96
C SER A 155 -36.68 -11.95 8.95
N GLY A 156 -37.12 -13.12 9.42
CA GLY A 156 -37.73 -14.15 8.58
C GLY A 156 -37.30 -15.57 8.95
N PRO A 157 -37.77 -16.59 8.20
CA PRO A 157 -37.54 -17.99 8.53
C PRO A 157 -36.06 -18.37 8.68
N LEU A 158 -35.18 -17.79 7.86
CA LEU A 158 -33.74 -18.03 7.93
C LEU A 158 -33.12 -17.41 9.19
N HIS A 159 -33.52 -16.19 9.54
CA HIS A 159 -33.09 -15.51 10.78
C HIS A 159 -33.49 -16.33 12.01
N ASP A 160 -34.74 -16.82 12.04
CA ASP A 160 -35.24 -17.65 13.14
C ASP A 160 -34.43 -18.94 13.30
N LEU A 161 -34.06 -19.57 12.18
CA LEU A 161 -33.22 -20.77 12.20
C LEU A 161 -31.81 -20.43 12.69
N VAL A 162 -31.15 -19.41 12.12
CA VAL A 162 -29.78 -19.03 12.51
C VAL A 162 -29.69 -18.68 13.99
N ARG A 163 -30.74 -18.08 14.58
CA ARG A 163 -30.78 -17.72 16.01
C ARG A 163 -30.72 -18.93 16.95
N VAL A 164 -31.16 -20.11 16.50
CA VAL A 164 -31.12 -21.34 17.32
C VAL A 164 -29.86 -22.18 17.08
N LEU A 165 -29.09 -21.90 16.02
CA LEU A 165 -27.86 -22.63 15.70
C LEU A 165 -26.68 -22.14 16.56
N ARG A 166 -26.36 -22.92 17.61
CA ARG A 166 -25.22 -22.67 18.51
C ARG A 166 -23.91 -23.24 17.98
N GLU A 167 -23.95 -24.38 17.32
CA GLU A 167 -22.78 -25.07 16.79
C GLU A 167 -22.72 -25.09 15.25
N PRO A 168 -21.51 -25.10 14.65
CA PRO A 168 -20.24 -24.80 15.32
C PRO A 168 -20.19 -23.35 15.83
N LEU A 169 -19.46 -23.10 16.93
CA LEU A 169 -19.31 -21.74 17.48
C LEU A 169 -18.81 -20.72 16.45
N LEU A 170 -17.88 -21.14 15.56
CA LEU A 170 -17.37 -20.35 14.45
C LEU A 170 -17.73 -21.00 13.12
N ASN A 171 -17.76 -20.22 12.04
CA ASN A 171 -17.89 -20.75 10.70
C ASN A 171 -16.55 -21.40 10.29
N PRO A 172 -16.56 -22.67 9.82
CA PRO A 172 -15.35 -23.29 9.30
C PRO A 172 -14.93 -22.67 7.95
N GLY A 173 -13.67 -22.85 7.58
CA GLY A 173 -13.09 -22.46 6.29
C GLY A 173 -12.05 -21.33 6.37
N GLU A 174 -11.80 -20.76 7.55
CA GLU A 174 -10.66 -19.86 7.77
C GLU A 174 -9.63 -20.58 8.63
N ALA A 175 -8.34 -20.56 8.24
CA ALA A 175 -7.29 -21.34 8.90
C ALA A 175 -7.19 -21.11 10.41
N TRP A 176 -7.42 -19.89 10.89
CA TRP A 176 -7.43 -19.56 12.31
C TRP A 176 -8.68 -20.10 13.03
N ALA A 177 -9.85 -20.03 12.38
CA ALA A 177 -11.11 -20.50 12.95
C ALA A 177 -11.14 -22.02 13.02
N ASP A 178 -10.65 -22.70 11.98
CA ASP A 178 -10.54 -24.15 11.94
C ASP A 178 -9.56 -24.68 12.98
N ARG A 179 -8.43 -23.98 13.18
CA ARG A 179 -7.47 -24.35 14.24
C ARG A 179 -8.12 -24.23 15.61
N LEU A 180 -8.83 -23.14 15.87
CA LEU A 180 -9.56 -22.94 17.13
C LEU A 180 -10.62 -24.02 17.31
N LEU A 181 -11.47 -24.28 16.30
CA LEU A 181 -12.51 -25.31 16.37
C LEU A 181 -11.95 -26.71 16.62
N ALA A 182 -10.77 -27.02 16.06
CA ALA A 182 -10.11 -28.30 16.26
C ALA A 182 -9.52 -28.46 17.67
N GLU A 183 -8.97 -27.38 18.25
CA GLU A 183 -8.39 -27.42 19.60
C GLU A 183 -9.43 -27.27 20.72
N LEU A 184 -10.54 -26.59 20.46
CA LEU A 184 -11.52 -26.20 21.48
C LEU A 184 -11.99 -27.35 22.39
N PRO A 185 -12.25 -28.58 21.90
CA PRO A 185 -12.64 -29.71 22.75
C PRO A 185 -11.59 -30.08 23.81
N ASP A 186 -10.30 -29.82 23.54
CA ASP A 186 -9.17 -30.22 24.38
C ASP A 186 -8.71 -29.11 25.35
N LEU A 187 -9.22 -27.87 25.20
CA LEU A 187 -8.78 -26.72 25.99
C LEU A 187 -9.42 -26.63 27.39
N GLY A 188 -10.55 -27.31 27.60
CA GLY A 188 -11.26 -27.38 28.89
C GLY A 188 -12.54 -26.53 28.98
N ALA A 189 -13.25 -26.69 30.09
CA ALA A 189 -14.68 -26.33 30.21
C ALA A 189 -15.01 -24.82 30.10
N GLY A 190 -14.07 -23.90 30.30
CA GLY A 190 -14.33 -22.44 30.24
C GLY A 190 -14.08 -21.78 28.88
N TRP A 191 -13.45 -22.50 27.94
CA TRP A 191 -13.09 -21.96 26.64
C TRP A 191 -14.28 -21.75 25.70
N PRO A 192 -15.28 -22.66 25.63
CA PRO A 192 -16.47 -22.42 24.81
C PRO A 192 -17.20 -21.13 25.19
N GLU A 193 -17.35 -20.82 26.48
CA GLU A 193 -17.97 -19.58 26.98
C GLU A 193 -17.13 -18.36 26.64
N LEU A 194 -15.81 -18.46 26.73
CA LEU A 194 -14.89 -17.37 26.37
C LEU A 194 -14.98 -17.04 24.86
N VAL A 195 -15.02 -18.06 24.00
CA VAL A 195 -15.19 -17.90 22.55
C VAL A 195 -16.60 -17.38 22.21
N ALA A 196 -17.63 -17.87 22.89
CA ALA A 196 -18.99 -17.36 22.76
C ALA A 196 -19.09 -15.88 23.19
N HIS A 197 -18.36 -15.48 24.23
CA HIS A 197 -18.28 -14.07 24.65
C HIS A 197 -17.58 -13.20 23.58
N ALA A 198 -16.54 -13.71 22.92
CA ALA A 198 -15.87 -13.01 21.83
C ALA A 198 -16.83 -12.67 20.66
N LEU A 199 -17.82 -13.52 20.37
CA LEU A 199 -18.86 -13.25 19.35
C LEU A 199 -19.79 -12.08 19.69
N THR A 200 -19.79 -11.60 20.94
CA THR A 200 -20.61 -10.46 21.36
C THR A 200 -19.94 -9.09 21.10
N ALA A 201 -18.73 -9.08 20.51
CA ALA A 201 -17.95 -7.89 20.18
C ALA A 201 -18.51 -7.09 18.98
N THR A 202 -19.79 -6.72 19.05
CA THR A 202 -20.55 -6.08 17.96
C THR A 202 -20.38 -4.55 17.94
N ALA A 203 -20.26 -3.91 19.10
CA ALA A 203 -20.03 -2.47 19.26
C ALA A 203 -18.68 -2.03 18.66
N ALA A 204 -18.45 -0.73 18.44
CA ALA A 204 -17.18 -0.24 17.87
C ALA A 204 -15.96 -0.48 18.79
N ARG A 205 -16.17 -0.44 20.11
CA ARG A 205 -15.20 -0.68 21.19
C ARG A 205 -15.85 -1.54 22.29
N PRO A 206 -15.09 -2.27 23.12
CA PRO A 206 -15.68 -3.02 24.22
C PRO A 206 -16.28 -2.06 25.25
N THR A 207 -17.44 -2.43 25.80
CA THR A 207 -18.07 -1.68 26.88
C THR A 207 -17.49 -2.11 28.22
N ALA A 208 -17.60 -1.27 29.26
CA ALA A 208 -17.15 -1.64 30.61
C ALA A 208 -17.84 -2.94 31.13
N ARG A 209 -19.10 -3.18 30.74
CA ARG A 209 -19.80 -4.44 31.05
C ARG A 209 -19.15 -5.63 30.34
N TRP A 210 -18.83 -5.47 29.05
CA TRP A 210 -18.18 -6.51 28.26
C TRP A 210 -16.78 -6.83 28.82
N GLU A 211 -16.01 -5.83 29.22
CA GLU A 211 -14.65 -6.00 29.79
C GLU A 211 -14.69 -6.70 31.15
N ARG A 212 -15.65 -6.37 32.03
CA ARG A 212 -15.82 -7.08 33.31
C ARG A 212 -16.14 -8.56 33.11
N GLN A 213 -17.03 -8.88 32.18
CA GLN A 213 -17.36 -10.27 31.86
C GLN A 213 -16.18 -11.00 31.22
N ALA A 214 -15.43 -10.32 30.34
CA ALA A 214 -14.19 -10.85 29.77
C ALA A 214 -13.15 -11.19 30.86
N GLY A 215 -12.94 -10.31 31.84
CA GLY A 215 -12.05 -10.56 32.97
C GLY A 215 -12.44 -11.82 33.74
N ALA A 216 -13.72 -11.94 34.13
CA ALA A 216 -14.21 -13.11 34.87
C ALA A 216 -14.04 -14.44 34.10
N LEU A 217 -14.21 -14.42 32.77
CA LEU A 217 -13.99 -15.60 31.92
C LEU A 217 -12.49 -15.92 31.77
N LEU A 218 -11.64 -14.89 31.65
CA LEU A 218 -10.18 -15.04 31.61
C LEU A 218 -9.62 -15.56 32.94
N ASP A 219 -10.21 -15.20 34.08
CA ASP A 219 -9.83 -15.74 35.39
C ASP A 219 -10.11 -17.25 35.46
N HIS A 220 -11.15 -17.73 34.77
CA HIS A 220 -11.49 -19.16 34.73
C HIS A 220 -10.59 -19.96 33.77
N VAL A 221 -10.22 -19.37 32.63
CA VAL A 221 -9.37 -20.00 31.61
C VAL A 221 -7.87 -19.86 31.92
N GLY A 222 -7.48 -18.78 32.59
CA GLY A 222 -6.10 -18.38 32.83
C GLY A 222 -5.56 -17.46 31.72
N ALA A 223 -5.21 -16.21 32.07
CA ALA A 223 -4.70 -15.22 31.13
C ALA A 223 -3.43 -15.68 30.34
N PRO A 224 -2.44 -16.36 30.94
CA PRO A 224 -1.28 -16.87 30.19
C PRO A 224 -1.63 -17.99 29.20
N ALA A 225 -2.57 -18.87 29.59
CA ALA A 225 -3.05 -19.95 28.71
C ALA A 225 -3.83 -19.37 27.52
N TYR A 226 -4.72 -18.41 27.79
CA TYR A 226 -5.42 -17.65 26.77
C TYR A 226 -4.46 -17.00 25.79
N ARG A 227 -3.47 -16.26 26.31
CA ARG A 227 -2.49 -15.55 25.49
C ARG A 227 -1.75 -16.49 24.55
N THR A 228 -1.26 -17.62 25.05
CA THR A 228 -0.54 -18.62 24.23
C THR A 228 -1.42 -19.15 23.09
N ALA A 229 -2.64 -19.60 23.39
CA ALA A 229 -3.55 -20.15 22.37
C ALA A 229 -3.98 -19.08 21.37
N ALA A 230 -4.38 -17.90 21.86
CA ALA A 230 -4.82 -16.78 21.03
C ALA A 230 -3.74 -16.33 20.06
N LEU A 231 -2.48 -16.21 20.49
CA LEU A 231 -1.37 -15.85 19.60
C LEU A 231 -1.18 -16.90 18.49
N GLY A 232 -1.33 -18.19 18.81
CA GLY A 232 -1.31 -19.27 17.83
C GLY A 232 -2.41 -19.15 16.76
N TRP A 233 -3.64 -18.83 17.15
CA TRP A 233 -4.74 -18.62 16.20
C TRP A 233 -4.58 -17.35 15.39
N LEU A 234 -4.27 -16.24 16.07
CA LEU A 234 -4.05 -14.94 15.46
C LEU A 234 -2.89 -14.98 14.47
N ALA A 235 -1.87 -15.83 14.69
CA ALA A 235 -0.78 -16.11 13.75
C ALA A 235 -1.28 -16.56 12.36
N LEU A 236 -2.45 -17.19 12.28
CA LEU A 236 -3.05 -17.75 11.05
C LEU A 236 -4.01 -16.80 10.34
N VAL A 237 -4.32 -15.64 10.93
CA VAL A 237 -5.23 -14.65 10.32
C VAL A 237 -4.71 -14.20 8.96
N GLY A 238 -5.60 -14.25 7.96
CA GLY A 238 -5.33 -13.82 6.59
C GLY A 238 -4.61 -14.84 5.71
N ARG A 239 -4.30 -16.04 6.21
CA ARG A 239 -3.90 -17.20 5.39
C ARG A 239 -5.01 -17.60 4.41
N PRO A 240 -4.67 -18.36 3.33
CA PRO A 240 -5.69 -18.92 2.44
C PRO A 240 -6.74 -19.72 3.21
N ARG A 241 -7.97 -19.72 2.70
CA ARG A 241 -9.05 -20.55 3.22
C ARG A 241 -8.66 -22.03 3.12
N THR A 242 -9.06 -22.79 4.12
CA THR A 242 -8.86 -24.24 4.22
C THR A 242 -9.85 -25.02 3.36
N ALA A 243 -10.99 -24.40 3.04
CA ALA A 243 -11.99 -24.92 2.13
C ALA A 243 -12.37 -23.86 1.07
N PRO A 244 -12.50 -24.26 -0.21
CA PRO A 244 -12.93 -23.34 -1.25
C PRO A 244 -14.38 -22.90 -1.03
N VAL A 245 -14.67 -21.64 -1.38
CA VAL A 245 -16.02 -21.08 -1.34
C VAL A 245 -16.25 -20.34 -2.65
N ALA A 246 -17.33 -20.68 -3.36
CA ALA A 246 -17.69 -20.07 -4.63
C ALA A 246 -18.43 -18.74 -4.41
N ALA A 247 -18.12 -17.73 -5.22
CA ALA A 247 -18.85 -16.47 -5.25
C ALA A 247 -20.11 -16.63 -6.11
N THR A 248 -21.27 -16.25 -5.57
CA THR A 248 -22.54 -16.29 -6.31
C THR A 248 -22.86 -14.99 -7.05
N TYR A 249 -22.28 -13.85 -6.63
CA TYR A 249 -22.62 -12.53 -7.20
C TYR A 249 -21.58 -11.42 -6.95
N HIS A 250 -20.48 -11.70 -6.24
CA HIS A 250 -19.55 -10.67 -5.82
C HIS A 250 -18.45 -10.46 -6.86
N GLY A 251 -18.32 -9.24 -7.38
CA GLY A 251 -17.24 -8.82 -8.29
C GLY A 251 -15.84 -8.74 -7.65
N TYR A 252 -15.62 -9.47 -6.56
CA TYR A 252 -14.33 -9.58 -5.87
C TYR A 252 -14.09 -11.03 -5.44
N ASP A 253 -12.82 -11.40 -5.30
CA ASP A 253 -12.41 -12.73 -4.84
C ASP A 253 -12.79 -12.94 -3.36
N VAL A 254 -13.88 -13.67 -3.12
CA VAL A 254 -14.38 -13.99 -1.78
C VAL A 254 -13.40 -14.87 -0.98
N ALA A 255 -12.47 -15.57 -1.63
CA ALA A 255 -11.42 -16.31 -0.93
C ALA A 255 -10.48 -15.37 -0.17
N GLN A 256 -10.38 -14.11 -0.59
CA GLN A 256 -9.61 -13.07 0.11
C GLN A 256 -10.43 -12.32 1.16
N ALA A 257 -11.75 -12.47 1.21
CA ALA A 257 -12.59 -11.80 2.21
C ALA A 257 -12.54 -12.51 3.57
N TYR A 258 -12.75 -11.76 4.66
CA TYR A 258 -13.02 -12.37 5.97
C TYR A 258 -14.44 -12.92 5.99
N ASP A 259 -14.67 -14.04 6.69
CA ASP A 259 -16.06 -14.41 7.02
C ASP A 259 -16.66 -13.34 7.95
N PRO A 260 -17.80 -12.71 7.61
CA PRO A 260 -18.37 -11.61 8.38
C PRO A 260 -18.82 -12.02 9.79
N PHE A 261 -19.21 -13.28 9.98
CA PHE A 261 -19.57 -13.80 11.30
C PHE A 261 -18.31 -13.98 12.16
N ASN A 262 -17.31 -14.67 11.62
CA ASN A 262 -16.05 -14.90 12.33
C ASN A 262 -15.28 -13.60 12.60
N ALA A 263 -15.39 -12.59 11.72
CA ALA A 263 -14.77 -11.29 11.94
C ALA A 263 -15.23 -10.64 13.26
N THR A 264 -16.45 -10.92 13.71
CA THR A 264 -16.93 -10.45 15.03
C THR A 264 -16.22 -11.18 16.16
N ALA A 265 -16.12 -12.52 16.10
CA ALA A 265 -15.37 -13.30 17.07
C ALA A 265 -13.89 -12.88 17.12
N LEU A 266 -13.27 -12.66 15.96
CA LEU A 266 -11.87 -12.26 15.86
C LEU A 266 -11.61 -10.93 16.56
N ARG A 267 -12.53 -9.96 16.44
CA ARG A 267 -12.45 -8.69 17.19
C ARG A 267 -12.53 -8.92 18.70
N GLY A 268 -13.43 -9.80 19.14
CA GLY A 268 -13.54 -10.18 20.55
C GLY A 268 -12.29 -10.86 21.09
N LEU A 269 -11.70 -11.79 20.34
CA LEU A 269 -10.44 -12.46 20.69
C LEU A 269 -9.29 -11.44 20.80
N ILE A 270 -9.22 -10.48 19.88
CA ILE A 270 -8.23 -9.39 19.94
C ILE A 270 -8.43 -8.51 21.20
N TRP A 271 -9.67 -8.21 21.57
CA TRP A 271 -9.95 -7.43 22.78
C TRP A 271 -9.65 -8.20 24.06
N LEU A 272 -9.95 -9.50 24.11
CA LEU A 272 -9.59 -10.37 25.22
C LEU A 272 -8.07 -10.39 25.44
N LEU A 273 -7.26 -10.33 24.37
CA LEU A 273 -5.80 -10.27 24.48
C LEU A 273 -5.34 -8.99 25.20
N ALA A 274 -5.99 -7.86 24.97
CA ALA A 274 -5.69 -6.61 25.68
C ALA A 274 -6.10 -6.67 27.16
N VAL A 275 -7.18 -7.37 27.50
CA VAL A 275 -7.60 -7.59 28.89
C VAL A 275 -6.65 -8.56 29.61
N ALA A 276 -6.15 -9.57 28.90
CA ALA A 276 -5.23 -10.57 29.43
C ALA A 276 -3.78 -10.07 29.60
N THR A 277 -3.43 -8.87 29.12
CA THR A 277 -2.05 -8.36 29.14
C THR A 277 -2.00 -6.83 29.37
N PRO A 278 -2.42 -6.32 30.54
CA PRO A 278 -2.55 -4.87 30.74
C PRO A 278 -1.21 -4.12 30.85
N ASP A 279 -0.19 -4.69 31.51
CA ASP A 279 0.92 -3.88 32.02
C ASP A 279 2.22 -3.92 31.18
N ASP A 280 2.54 -5.04 30.51
CA ASP A 280 3.64 -5.13 29.56
C ASP A 280 3.33 -6.13 28.45
N ALA A 281 3.00 -5.62 27.26
CA ALA A 281 2.95 -6.46 26.09
C ALA A 281 4.37 -6.80 25.65
N ASP A 282 4.67 -8.09 25.62
CA ASP A 282 5.89 -8.52 24.97
C ASP A 282 5.88 -8.23 23.46
N ALA A 283 7.07 -8.32 22.88
CA ALA A 283 7.30 -8.03 21.47
C ALA A 283 6.36 -8.85 20.54
N ASP A 284 6.05 -10.09 20.91
CA ASP A 284 5.21 -10.99 20.12
C ASP A 284 3.75 -10.55 20.07
N THR A 285 3.20 -10.17 21.22
CA THR A 285 1.82 -9.68 21.31
C THR A 285 1.65 -8.43 20.45
N ALA A 286 2.54 -7.45 20.62
CA ALA A 286 2.52 -6.22 19.84
C ALA A 286 2.69 -6.50 18.33
N ARG A 287 3.63 -7.37 17.95
CA ARG A 287 3.91 -7.74 16.55
C ARG A 287 2.73 -8.43 15.89
N VAL A 288 2.07 -9.38 16.57
CA VAL A 288 0.90 -10.08 16.03
C VAL A 288 -0.25 -9.10 15.77
N LEU A 289 -0.54 -8.20 16.72
CA LEU A 289 -1.57 -7.17 16.55
C LEU A 289 -1.23 -6.21 15.39
N GLY A 290 0.02 -5.75 15.30
CA GLY A 290 0.45 -4.90 14.19
C GLY A 290 0.29 -5.56 12.82
N ARG A 291 0.63 -6.84 12.72
CA ARG A 291 0.43 -7.63 11.49
C ARG A 291 -1.06 -7.83 11.16
N ILE A 292 -1.95 -7.95 12.15
CA ILE A 292 -3.40 -8.03 11.93
C ILE A 292 -3.91 -6.73 11.31
N VAL A 293 -3.44 -5.57 11.78
CA VAL A 293 -3.79 -4.26 11.19
C VAL A 293 -3.41 -4.25 9.70
N GLU A 294 -2.16 -4.59 9.37
CA GLU A 294 -1.68 -4.62 7.99
C GLU A 294 -2.45 -5.63 7.12
N THR A 295 -2.67 -6.84 7.64
CA THR A 295 -3.39 -7.92 6.94
C THR A 295 -4.85 -7.54 6.67
N SER A 296 -5.50 -6.88 7.62
CA SER A 296 -6.90 -6.47 7.53
C SER A 296 -7.12 -5.25 6.64
N LEU A 297 -6.07 -4.45 6.41
CA LEU A 297 -6.11 -3.26 5.54
C LEU A 297 -5.52 -3.50 4.14
N ARG A 298 -5.00 -4.69 3.86
CA ARG A 298 -4.59 -5.07 2.50
C ARG A 298 -5.76 -4.84 1.53
N LYS A 299 -5.52 -4.12 0.44
CA LYS A 299 -6.52 -3.87 -0.59
C LYS A 299 -6.73 -5.10 -1.46
N VAL A 300 -7.99 -5.40 -1.76
CA VAL A 300 -8.43 -6.43 -2.71
C VAL A 300 -9.30 -5.76 -3.76
N ALA A 301 -9.07 -6.06 -5.03
CA ALA A 301 -9.86 -5.51 -6.14
C ALA A 301 -11.35 -5.81 -5.94
N GLY A 302 -12.22 -4.83 -6.18
CA GLY A 302 -13.67 -4.93 -5.97
C GLY A 302 -14.17 -4.91 -4.51
N LEU A 303 -13.29 -5.15 -3.52
CA LEU A 303 -13.65 -5.12 -2.08
C LEU A 303 -13.10 -3.90 -1.33
N GLY A 304 -11.92 -3.41 -1.71
CA GLY A 304 -11.17 -2.43 -0.93
C GLY A 304 -10.40 -3.09 0.23
N PRO A 305 -10.26 -2.45 1.41
CA PRO A 305 -9.58 -3.07 2.56
C PRO A 305 -10.35 -4.30 3.06
N ARG A 306 -9.67 -5.42 3.30
CA ARG A 306 -10.30 -6.71 3.67
C ARG A 306 -11.28 -6.62 4.85
N ASN A 307 -10.91 -5.97 5.96
CA ASN A 307 -11.81 -5.75 7.09
C ASN A 307 -11.33 -4.62 8.04
N PRO A 308 -11.75 -3.35 7.85
CA PRO A 308 -11.37 -2.25 8.73
C PRO A 308 -11.80 -2.41 10.19
N LYS A 309 -12.89 -3.14 10.48
CA LYS A 309 -13.37 -3.34 11.85
C LYS A 309 -12.43 -4.22 12.67
N VAL A 310 -11.85 -5.25 12.04
CA VAL A 310 -10.80 -6.09 12.66
C VAL A 310 -9.50 -5.28 12.83
N ALA A 311 -9.12 -4.48 11.84
CA ALA A 311 -7.95 -3.60 11.96
C ALA A 311 -8.08 -2.65 13.16
N ASN A 312 -9.23 -1.98 13.30
CA ASN A 312 -9.48 -1.06 14.42
C ASN A 312 -9.53 -1.78 15.77
N ALA A 313 -9.98 -3.04 15.83
CA ALA A 313 -9.91 -3.81 17.07
C ALA A 313 -8.46 -4.09 17.50
N ALA A 314 -7.56 -4.38 16.55
CA ALA A 314 -6.13 -4.55 16.84
C ALA A 314 -5.44 -3.25 17.22
N VAL A 315 -5.81 -2.12 16.61
CA VAL A 315 -5.35 -0.78 17.05
C VAL A 315 -5.82 -0.47 18.46
N TYR A 316 -7.09 -0.77 18.78
CA TYR A 316 -7.60 -0.61 20.14
C TYR A 316 -6.81 -1.44 21.15
N ALA A 317 -6.54 -2.71 20.83
CA ALA A 317 -5.74 -3.58 21.69
C ALA A 317 -4.33 -2.99 21.90
N LEU A 318 -3.62 -2.63 20.82
CA LEU A 318 -2.31 -1.97 20.91
C LEU A 318 -2.33 -0.70 21.76
N ALA A 319 -3.38 0.10 21.66
CA ALA A 319 -3.53 1.34 22.43
C ALA A 319 -3.76 1.10 23.93
N ARG A 320 -4.24 -0.09 24.32
CA ARG A 320 -4.42 -0.48 25.73
C ARG A 320 -3.20 -1.16 26.33
N LEU A 321 -2.39 -1.81 25.48
CA LEU A 321 -1.16 -2.46 25.92
C LEU A 321 -0.13 -1.41 26.38
N GLY A 322 0.45 -1.62 27.56
CA GLY A 322 1.64 -0.92 28.02
C GLY A 322 2.91 -1.33 27.28
N GLY A 323 4.03 -0.67 27.60
CA GLY A 323 5.36 -1.03 27.11
C GLY A 323 5.80 -0.37 25.79
N GLU A 324 7.11 -0.44 25.55
CA GLU A 324 7.77 0.15 24.38
C GLU A 324 7.38 -0.55 23.08
N HIS A 325 7.13 -1.86 23.11
CA HIS A 325 6.78 -2.64 21.92
C HIS A 325 5.42 -2.24 21.32
N ALA A 326 4.41 -2.03 22.16
CA ALA A 326 3.09 -1.57 21.72
C ALA A 326 3.18 -0.15 21.12
N LEU A 327 3.91 0.74 21.80
CA LEU A 327 4.16 2.10 21.32
C LEU A 327 4.88 2.11 19.97
N ALA A 328 5.90 1.28 19.82
CA ALA A 328 6.65 1.15 18.57
C ALA A 328 5.79 0.63 17.42
N GLN A 329 4.88 -0.30 17.69
CA GLN A 329 3.91 -0.76 16.69
C GLN A 329 2.92 0.33 16.29
N LEU A 330 2.39 1.10 17.25
CA LEU A 330 1.50 2.22 16.95
C LEU A 330 2.19 3.29 16.07
N ALA A 331 3.43 3.65 16.40
CA ALA A 331 4.24 4.60 15.61
C ALA A 331 4.51 4.06 14.20
N ARG A 332 4.99 2.80 14.09
CA ARG A 332 5.24 2.12 12.81
C ARG A 332 3.99 2.08 11.93
N LEU A 333 2.84 1.74 12.50
CA LEU A 333 1.58 1.63 11.78
C LEU A 333 1.08 2.99 11.29
N THR A 334 1.22 4.05 12.09
CA THR A 334 0.84 5.41 11.69
C THR A 334 1.60 5.86 10.44
N ALA A 335 2.89 5.57 10.37
CA ALA A 335 3.71 5.92 9.21
C ALA A 335 3.32 5.16 7.93
N ARG A 336 2.61 4.03 8.03
CA ARG A 336 2.36 3.11 6.89
C ARG A 336 0.89 2.98 6.50
N VAL A 337 -0.05 3.20 7.42
CA VAL A 337 -1.48 3.02 7.17
C VAL A 337 -2.05 4.22 6.43
N THR A 338 -2.59 3.97 5.23
CA THR A 338 -3.21 5.02 4.39
C THR A 338 -4.74 5.06 4.49
N TYR A 339 -5.36 4.02 5.07
CA TYR A 339 -6.81 3.97 5.23
C TYR A 339 -7.25 4.96 6.32
N LYS A 340 -7.92 6.05 5.91
CA LYS A 340 -8.25 7.21 6.76
C LYS A 340 -8.92 6.85 8.08
N GLY A 341 -9.87 5.90 8.06
CA GLY A 341 -10.60 5.50 9.26
C GLY A 341 -9.70 4.87 10.33
N THR A 342 -8.77 4.01 9.94
CA THR A 342 -7.83 3.36 10.88
C THR A 342 -6.67 4.27 11.23
N LEU A 343 -6.19 5.09 10.30
CA LEU A 343 -5.15 6.09 10.58
C LEU A 343 -5.60 7.09 11.65
N LYS A 344 -6.88 7.51 11.63
CA LYS A 344 -7.45 8.37 12.68
C LYS A 344 -7.38 7.71 14.06
N GLU A 345 -7.67 6.42 14.16
CA GLU A 345 -7.62 5.66 15.41
C GLU A 345 -6.18 5.47 15.91
N LEU A 346 -5.23 5.20 15.00
CA LEU A 346 -3.81 5.15 15.31
C LEU A 346 -3.29 6.49 15.84
N ASN A 347 -3.66 7.58 15.18
CA ASN A 347 -3.30 8.92 15.63
C ASN A 347 -3.85 9.21 17.02
N ALA A 348 -5.14 8.97 17.27
CA ALA A 348 -5.74 9.18 18.58
C ALA A 348 -5.16 8.26 19.68
N ALA A 349 -4.64 7.08 19.33
CA ALA A 349 -3.94 6.21 20.28
C ALA A 349 -2.59 6.78 20.70
N LEU A 350 -1.80 7.25 19.73
CA LEU A 350 -0.50 7.87 20.00
C LEU A 350 -0.61 9.22 20.70
N ASP A 351 -1.62 10.04 20.37
CA ASP A 351 -1.82 11.33 21.05
C ASP A 351 -2.13 11.14 22.54
N ARG A 352 -2.98 10.17 22.88
CA ARG A 352 -3.25 9.79 24.28
C ARG A 352 -2.00 9.25 24.99
N ARG A 353 -1.15 8.51 24.27
CA ARG A 353 0.11 8.01 24.84
C ARG A 353 1.11 9.13 25.06
N ALA A 354 1.15 10.11 24.16
CA ALA A 354 1.97 11.31 24.29
C ALA A 354 1.54 12.14 25.51
N GLU A 355 0.24 12.40 25.65
CA GLU A 355 -0.33 13.08 26.82
C GLU A 355 0.00 12.35 28.13
N ALA A 356 -0.18 11.03 28.18
CA ALA A 356 0.13 10.22 29.36
C ALA A 356 1.63 10.22 29.74
N LEU A 357 2.52 10.41 28.77
CA LEU A 357 3.97 10.49 28.99
C LEU A 357 4.46 11.94 29.19
N GLY A 358 3.59 12.94 29.07
CA GLY A 358 3.99 14.36 29.10
C GLY A 358 4.87 14.77 27.92
N LEU A 359 4.78 14.05 26.81
CA LEU A 359 5.57 14.27 25.60
C LEU A 359 4.70 14.82 24.47
N SER A 360 5.30 15.55 23.54
CA SER A 360 4.64 15.86 22.28
C SER A 360 4.50 14.62 21.40
N ARG A 361 3.54 14.63 20.49
CA ARG A 361 3.35 13.56 19.50
C ARG A 361 4.64 13.25 18.74
N ALA A 362 5.33 14.30 18.32
CA ALA A 362 6.55 14.18 17.56
C ALA A 362 7.72 13.62 18.39
N GLU A 363 7.71 13.76 19.73
CA GLU A 363 8.68 13.10 20.64
C GLU A 363 8.35 11.62 20.83
N VAL A 364 7.08 11.26 20.98
CA VAL A 364 6.68 9.86 21.06
C VAL A 364 7.13 9.09 19.82
N GLU A 365 6.92 9.66 18.63
CA GLU A 365 7.36 9.02 17.38
C GLU A 365 8.89 8.92 17.25
N GLU A 366 9.66 9.80 17.91
CA GLU A 366 11.12 9.68 18.00
C GLU A 366 11.55 8.53 18.93
N LEU A 367 10.90 8.40 20.09
CA LEU A 367 11.25 7.40 21.09
C LEU A 367 10.73 6.00 20.74
N ALA A 368 9.68 5.92 19.93
CA ALA A 368 9.02 4.68 19.56
C ALA A 368 9.75 3.88 18.46
N VAL A 369 10.99 4.24 18.09
CA VAL A 369 11.71 3.53 17.03
C VAL A 369 12.32 2.24 17.59
N PRO A 370 11.95 1.04 17.10
CA PRO A 370 12.56 -0.19 17.57
C PRO A 370 14.05 -0.26 17.22
N THR A 371 14.84 -0.87 18.10
CA THR A 371 16.26 -1.19 17.83
C THR A 371 16.44 -2.41 16.95
N TYR A 372 15.41 -3.26 16.77
CA TYR A 372 15.46 -4.53 16.04
C TYR A 372 16.57 -5.48 16.50
N GLY A 373 16.98 -5.37 17.77
CA GLY A 373 18.09 -6.16 18.33
C GLY A 373 19.47 -5.73 17.84
N LEU A 374 19.59 -4.55 17.21
CA LEU A 374 20.88 -3.93 16.95
C LEU A 374 21.55 -3.59 18.29
N THR A 375 22.76 -4.11 18.48
CA THR A 375 23.56 -3.93 19.71
C THR A 375 24.51 -2.76 19.63
N ALA A 376 24.78 -2.28 18.42
CA ALA A 376 25.52 -1.06 18.12
C ALA A 376 24.85 -0.33 16.95
N VAL A 377 25.30 0.90 16.68
CA VAL A 377 24.77 1.68 15.56
C VAL A 377 25.01 0.95 14.24
N GLY A 378 23.92 0.49 13.62
CA GLY A 378 23.92 -0.23 12.35
C GLY A 378 24.41 -1.68 12.40
N SER A 379 24.59 -2.29 13.57
CA SER A 379 25.09 -3.67 13.66
C SER A 379 24.32 -4.54 14.67
N ARG A 380 24.03 -5.79 14.26
CA ARG A 380 23.56 -6.91 15.10
C ARG A 380 24.37 -8.15 14.76
N THR A 381 24.88 -8.81 15.79
CA THR A 381 25.57 -10.11 15.67
C THR A 381 24.78 -11.16 16.44
N GLU A 382 24.51 -12.30 15.80
CA GLU A 382 23.69 -13.37 16.37
C GLU A 382 24.30 -14.74 16.07
N ALA A 383 24.36 -15.59 17.08
CA ALA A 383 24.90 -16.95 16.98
C ALA A 383 23.79 -17.95 16.65
N PHE A 384 24.10 -18.90 15.77
CA PHE A 384 23.25 -20.02 15.36
C PHE A 384 24.07 -21.31 15.49
N GLY A 385 24.16 -21.83 16.71
CA GLY A 385 25.14 -22.86 17.06
C GLY A 385 26.56 -22.35 16.81
N ASP A 386 27.33 -23.06 15.99
CA ASP A 386 28.69 -22.66 15.62
C ASP A 386 28.76 -21.61 14.50
N ALA A 387 27.64 -21.30 13.85
CA ALA A 387 27.59 -20.25 12.82
C ALA A 387 27.24 -18.90 13.43
N THR A 388 27.65 -17.81 12.78
CA THR A 388 27.28 -16.45 13.21
C THR A 388 26.71 -15.66 12.04
N ALA A 389 25.59 -14.99 12.27
CA ALA A 389 25.04 -14.00 11.36
C ALA A 389 25.40 -12.59 11.83
N GLU A 390 25.76 -11.74 10.89
CA GLU A 390 26.04 -10.33 11.12
C GLU A 390 25.12 -9.52 10.20
N LEU A 391 24.18 -8.79 10.80
CA LEU A 391 23.33 -7.84 10.11
C LEU A 391 24.02 -6.47 10.20
N VAL A 392 24.33 -5.89 9.04
CA VAL A 392 24.98 -4.59 8.92
C VAL A 392 24.11 -3.66 8.10
N VAL A 393 23.88 -2.46 8.61
CA VAL A 393 23.27 -1.35 7.87
C VAL A 393 24.39 -0.61 7.15
N ASP A 394 24.28 -0.54 5.82
CA ASP A 394 25.24 0.16 4.96
C ASP A 394 24.47 1.10 4.04
N GLY A 395 24.60 2.40 4.27
CA GLY A 395 23.73 3.41 3.68
C GLY A 395 22.24 3.14 4.03
N GLY A 396 21.40 3.13 3.00
CA GLY A 396 19.98 2.78 3.09
C GLY A 396 19.69 1.27 2.97
N ALA A 397 20.71 0.43 2.81
CA ALA A 397 20.57 -1.00 2.60
C ALA A 397 20.94 -1.82 3.84
N VAL A 398 20.40 -3.03 3.92
CA VAL A 398 20.72 -4.00 4.98
C VAL A 398 21.40 -5.22 4.38
N ALA A 399 22.63 -5.49 4.80
CA ALA A 399 23.38 -6.66 4.41
C ALA A 399 23.35 -7.72 5.52
N LEU A 400 23.08 -8.97 5.14
CA LEU A 400 23.19 -10.12 6.04
C LEU A 400 24.42 -10.95 5.67
N ARG A 401 25.48 -10.83 6.47
CA ARG A 401 26.74 -11.54 6.32
C ARG A 401 26.75 -12.77 7.23
N TRP A 402 27.36 -13.86 6.78
CA TRP A 402 27.40 -15.11 7.52
C TRP A 402 28.84 -15.57 7.72
N ARG A 403 29.13 -16.14 8.88
CA ARG A 403 30.36 -16.87 9.19
C ARG A 403 30.01 -18.30 9.55
N ASN A 404 30.77 -19.26 9.02
CA ASN A 404 30.61 -20.67 9.34
C ASN A 404 31.28 -21.03 10.69
N ALA A 405 31.19 -22.30 11.08
CA ALA A 405 31.83 -22.85 12.29
C ALA A 405 33.35 -22.61 12.38
N ALA A 406 34.02 -22.42 11.25
CA ALA A 406 35.45 -22.10 11.18
C ALA A 406 35.74 -20.58 11.16
N GLY A 407 34.73 -19.74 11.41
CA GLY A 407 34.82 -18.28 11.37
C GLY A 407 34.94 -17.66 9.97
N ARG A 408 34.89 -18.47 8.91
CA ARG A 408 35.08 -18.02 7.52
C ARG A 408 33.79 -17.39 6.97
N PRO A 409 33.88 -16.24 6.26
CA PRO A 409 32.73 -15.60 5.65
C PRO A 409 32.14 -16.47 4.52
N VAL A 410 30.81 -16.60 4.50
CA VAL A 410 30.07 -17.33 3.47
C VAL A 410 28.95 -16.46 2.90
N ARG A 411 28.71 -16.54 1.58
CA ARG A 411 27.71 -15.72 0.86
C ARG A 411 26.28 -16.17 1.08
N THR A 412 26.08 -17.43 1.46
CA THR A 412 24.76 -18.03 1.67
C THR A 412 24.63 -18.49 3.11
N VAL A 413 23.40 -18.51 3.60
CA VAL A 413 23.08 -19.10 4.92
C VAL A 413 23.71 -20.50 5.03
N PRO A 414 24.40 -20.84 6.12
CA PRO A 414 24.94 -22.19 6.31
C PRO A 414 23.84 -23.26 6.33
N ALA A 415 24.14 -24.48 5.87
CA ALA A 415 23.16 -25.56 5.79
C ALA A 415 22.64 -26.01 7.16
N ALA A 416 23.51 -26.04 8.18
CA ALA A 416 23.13 -26.36 9.57
C ALA A 416 22.06 -25.40 10.09
N VAL A 417 22.25 -24.09 9.90
CA VAL A 417 21.27 -23.05 10.31
C VAL A 417 19.90 -23.26 9.66
N ARG A 418 19.84 -23.61 8.38
CA ARG A 418 18.56 -23.88 7.70
C ARG A 418 17.82 -25.10 8.25
N ARG A 419 18.56 -26.10 8.77
CA ARG A 419 18.01 -27.36 9.27
C ARG A 419 17.62 -27.27 10.74
N GLU A 420 18.48 -26.63 11.55
CA GLU A 420 18.40 -26.65 13.01
C GLU A 420 17.74 -25.39 13.56
N HIS A 421 17.80 -24.27 12.85
CA HIS A 421 17.27 -22.97 13.28
C HIS A 421 16.38 -22.27 12.23
N PRO A 422 15.40 -22.97 11.62
CA PRO A 422 14.59 -22.40 10.54
C PRO A 422 13.71 -21.22 10.98
N GLU A 423 13.23 -21.22 12.22
CA GLU A 423 12.38 -20.15 12.76
C GLU A 423 13.21 -18.92 13.15
N GLU A 424 14.34 -19.07 13.87
CA GLU A 424 15.19 -17.91 14.18
C GLU A 424 15.75 -17.27 12.90
N LEU A 425 16.09 -18.08 11.88
CA LEU A 425 16.49 -17.58 10.56
C LEU A 425 15.37 -16.77 9.88
N ARG A 426 14.12 -17.23 10.02
CA ARG A 426 12.95 -16.53 9.47
C ARG A 426 12.75 -15.19 10.18
N GLU A 427 12.92 -15.15 11.49
CA GLU A 427 12.84 -13.93 12.29
C GLU A 427 13.95 -12.94 11.94
N LEU A 428 15.20 -13.38 11.82
CA LEU A 428 16.32 -12.52 11.42
C LEU A 428 16.09 -11.92 10.02
N LYS A 429 15.59 -12.71 9.06
CA LYS A 429 15.24 -12.20 7.72
C LYS A 429 14.06 -11.22 7.75
N ALA A 430 13.09 -11.43 8.65
CA ALA A 430 11.98 -10.49 8.83
C ALA A 430 12.49 -9.17 9.45
N ALA A 431 13.33 -9.25 10.48
CA ALA A 431 13.96 -8.10 11.12
C ALA A 431 14.78 -7.28 10.12
N ALA A 432 15.59 -7.92 9.27
CA ALA A 432 16.36 -7.24 8.22
C ALA A 432 15.46 -6.43 7.26
N LYS A 433 14.33 -7.01 6.82
CA LYS A 433 13.35 -6.33 5.96
C LYS A 433 12.62 -5.19 6.68
N ASP A 434 12.37 -5.34 7.98
CA ASP A 434 11.71 -4.31 8.76
C ASP A 434 12.64 -3.14 9.08
N VAL A 435 13.93 -3.42 9.31
CA VAL A 435 15.01 -2.41 9.41
C VAL A 435 15.07 -1.57 8.13
N GLU A 436 15.15 -2.18 6.95
CA GLU A 436 15.21 -1.47 5.67
C GLU A 436 14.01 -0.53 5.47
N LYS A 437 12.79 -1.02 5.73
CA LYS A 437 11.58 -0.18 5.66
C LYS A 437 11.60 0.95 6.68
N MET A 438 12.08 0.68 7.89
CA MET A 438 12.14 1.69 8.94
C MET A 438 13.18 2.76 8.62
N LEU A 439 14.34 2.41 8.04
CA LEU A 439 15.34 3.37 7.58
C LEU A 439 14.74 4.36 6.57
N SER A 440 14.04 3.85 5.55
CA SER A 440 13.34 4.69 4.57
C SER A 440 12.32 5.62 5.24
N ALA A 441 11.51 5.10 6.17
CA ALA A 441 10.51 5.89 6.88
C ALA A 441 11.15 6.97 7.77
N GLN A 442 12.26 6.66 8.45
CA GLN A 442 12.98 7.60 9.30
C GLN A 442 13.73 8.67 8.49
N ALA A 443 14.29 8.32 7.33
CA ALA A 443 14.88 9.28 6.41
C ALA A 443 13.84 10.30 5.90
N GLU A 444 12.66 9.83 5.49
CA GLU A 444 11.55 10.71 5.10
C GLU A 444 11.03 11.58 6.25
N ARG A 445 11.05 11.06 7.48
CA ARG A 445 10.63 11.81 8.68
C ARG A 445 11.64 12.90 9.03
N LEU A 446 12.93 12.62 8.90
CA LEU A 446 14.03 13.57 9.09
C LEU A 446 14.01 14.67 8.02
N ASP A 447 13.79 14.33 6.74
CA ASP A 447 13.64 15.33 5.67
C ASP A 447 12.46 16.29 5.94
N ARG A 448 11.37 15.80 6.55
CA ARG A 448 10.23 16.64 6.96
C ARG A 448 10.54 17.60 8.11
N GLN A 449 11.66 17.45 8.83
CA GLN A 449 11.99 18.31 9.97
C GLN A 449 12.47 19.72 9.55
N PHE A 450 12.86 19.94 8.29
CA PHE A 450 13.27 21.27 7.83
C PHE A 450 12.18 22.31 8.05
N LEU A 451 10.94 22.03 7.63
CA LEU A 451 9.80 22.91 7.83
C LEU A 451 9.31 22.97 9.28
N ALA A 452 9.56 21.93 10.08
CA ALA A 452 9.17 21.89 11.49
C ALA A 452 10.13 22.70 12.40
N GLN A 453 11.32 23.07 11.91
CA GLN A 453 12.35 23.84 12.63
C GLN A 453 12.64 23.32 14.04
N ARG A 454 12.68 22.00 14.19
CA ARG A 454 12.77 21.36 15.49
C ARG A 454 14.13 21.63 16.16
N ARG A 455 14.06 21.82 17.47
CA ARG A 455 15.21 22.04 18.35
C ARG A 455 15.27 20.92 19.38
N TRP A 456 16.47 20.42 19.63
CA TRP A 456 16.72 19.42 20.67
C TRP A 456 17.78 19.93 21.63
N ARG A 457 17.72 19.47 22.88
CA ARG A 457 18.91 19.50 23.74
C ARG A 457 19.91 18.45 23.27
N PHE A 458 21.19 18.74 23.41
CA PHE A 458 22.27 17.88 22.91
C PHE A 458 22.23 16.47 23.51
N ASP A 459 21.97 16.33 24.81
CA ASP A 459 21.82 15.04 25.49
C ASP A 459 20.74 14.15 24.85
N ALA A 460 19.56 14.72 24.62
CA ALA A 460 18.43 14.04 24.02
C ALA A 460 18.68 13.73 22.53
N TRP A 461 19.26 14.68 21.80
CA TRP A 461 19.63 14.47 20.40
C TRP A 461 20.68 13.37 20.25
N ARG A 462 21.72 13.36 21.09
CA ARG A 462 22.77 12.34 21.11
C ARG A 462 22.14 10.95 21.31
N ALA A 463 21.31 10.79 22.34
CA ALA A 463 20.64 9.52 22.61
C ALA A 463 19.74 9.04 21.45
N ARG A 464 19.00 9.97 20.81
CA ARG A 464 17.96 9.62 19.81
C ARG A 464 18.45 9.52 18.38
N TYR A 465 19.46 10.30 17.99
CA TYR A 465 19.91 10.46 16.61
C TYR A 465 21.37 10.10 16.38
N LEU A 466 22.22 10.13 17.41
CA LEU A 466 23.62 9.79 17.27
C LEU A 466 23.93 8.36 17.73
N ASP A 467 23.38 7.96 18.89
CA ASP A 467 23.70 6.70 19.57
C ASP A 467 22.61 5.65 19.42
N HIS A 468 21.41 6.05 18.98
CA HIS A 468 20.33 5.11 18.73
C HIS A 468 20.76 4.04 17.71
N PRO A 469 20.63 2.74 18.01
CA PRO A 469 21.18 1.67 17.17
C PRO A 469 20.74 1.71 15.69
N LEU A 470 19.46 2.03 15.45
CA LEU A 470 18.95 2.23 14.09
C LEU A 470 19.12 3.66 13.57
N VAL A 471 18.48 4.65 14.20
CA VAL A 471 18.44 6.05 13.72
C VAL A 471 19.83 6.69 13.66
N GLY A 472 20.77 6.25 14.51
CA GLY A 472 22.19 6.62 14.46
C GLY A 472 22.83 6.43 13.09
N THR A 473 22.38 5.43 12.32
CA THR A 473 22.88 5.18 10.95
C THR A 473 22.49 6.28 9.97
N LEU A 474 21.42 7.02 10.26
CA LEU A 474 20.97 8.17 9.47
C LEU A 474 21.55 9.46 10.04
N GLY A 475 21.43 9.67 11.35
CA GLY A 475 21.84 10.91 12.01
C GLY A 475 23.34 11.20 11.89
N ARG A 476 24.19 10.16 11.89
CA ARG A 476 25.64 10.30 11.67
C ARG A 476 26.03 10.70 10.24
N ARG A 477 25.09 10.66 9.29
CA ARG A 477 25.33 11.02 7.87
C ARG A 477 24.70 12.37 7.49
N LEU A 478 24.26 13.14 8.48
CA LEU A 478 23.68 14.46 8.32
C LEU A 478 24.60 15.54 8.89
N ILE A 479 24.41 16.75 8.39
CA ILE A 479 25.01 17.97 8.94
C ILE A 479 24.02 18.54 9.97
N TRP A 480 24.51 18.82 11.16
CA TRP A 480 23.74 19.40 12.26
C TRP A 480 24.30 20.77 12.60
N GLN A 481 23.54 21.57 13.35
CA GLN A 481 24.05 22.78 13.98
C GLN A 481 23.95 22.61 15.49
N VAL A 482 25.03 22.87 16.20
CA VAL A 482 25.06 22.88 17.67
C VAL A 482 25.37 24.30 18.12
N ASP A 483 24.43 24.94 18.82
CA ASP A 483 24.46 26.36 19.17
C ASP A 483 24.80 27.26 17.96
N GLY A 484 24.26 26.91 16.79
CA GLY A 484 24.45 27.60 15.52
C GLY A 484 25.69 27.17 14.74
N VAL A 485 26.62 26.42 15.33
CA VAL A 485 27.85 25.95 14.66
C VAL A 485 27.57 24.68 13.86
N PRO A 486 27.73 24.69 12.52
CA PRO A 486 27.55 23.51 11.70
C PRO A 486 28.60 22.43 11.98
N CYS A 487 28.17 21.17 12.06
CA CYS A 487 29.04 20.02 12.30
C CYS A 487 28.52 18.73 11.63
N GLY A 488 29.44 17.85 11.22
CA GLY A 488 29.17 16.49 10.77
C GLY A 488 29.82 15.45 11.68
N TRP A 489 29.43 14.18 11.57
CA TRP A 489 30.05 13.08 12.33
C TRP A 489 31.11 12.37 11.46
N ALA A 490 32.37 12.39 11.90
CA ALA A 490 33.47 11.70 11.26
C ALA A 490 34.55 11.31 12.28
N ASP A 491 35.26 10.21 12.02
CA ASP A 491 36.33 9.69 12.89
C ASP A 491 35.92 9.52 14.36
N GLY A 492 34.65 9.16 14.61
CA GLY A 492 34.12 8.93 15.94
C GLY A 492 33.82 10.18 16.77
N ALA A 493 33.78 11.36 16.17
CA ALA A 493 33.42 12.61 16.84
C ALA A 493 32.61 13.56 15.94
N LEU A 494 31.99 14.58 16.55
CA LEU A 494 31.45 15.71 15.81
C LEU A 494 32.59 16.64 15.38
N ARG A 495 32.56 17.06 14.12
CA ARG A 495 33.60 17.89 13.51
C ARG A 495 32.99 19.06 12.74
N THR A 496 33.65 20.22 12.79
CA THR A 496 33.34 21.35 11.92
C THR A 496 33.83 21.08 10.49
N VAL A 497 33.55 22.00 9.56
CA VAL A 497 34.01 21.89 8.15
C VAL A 497 35.54 21.83 7.99
N ASP A 498 36.27 22.38 8.97
CA ASP A 498 37.73 22.36 9.06
C ASP A 498 38.28 21.17 9.87
N ASP A 499 37.43 20.18 10.15
CA ASP A 499 37.76 18.96 10.90
C ASP A 499 38.13 19.17 12.38
N ALA A 500 37.83 20.35 12.93
CA ALA A 500 38.01 20.62 14.36
C ALA A 500 36.95 19.87 15.19
N PRO A 501 37.34 19.10 16.22
CA PRO A 501 36.39 18.38 17.06
C PRO A 501 35.53 19.33 17.88
N LEU A 502 34.24 19.03 17.99
CA LEU A 502 33.28 19.76 18.80
C LEU A 502 32.96 18.96 20.06
N SER A 503 33.00 19.62 21.22
CA SER A 503 32.62 19.06 22.53
C SER A 503 31.50 19.89 23.16
N PRO A 504 30.22 19.69 22.75
CA PRO A 504 29.10 20.47 23.25
C PRO A 504 28.75 20.18 24.71
N ALA A 505 28.15 21.16 25.37
CA ALA A 505 27.47 20.94 26.65
C ALA A 505 26.20 20.10 26.45
N ASP A 506 25.78 19.33 27.46
CA ASP A 506 24.60 18.46 27.37
C ASP A 506 23.29 19.23 27.10
N ASP A 507 23.23 20.52 27.48
CA ASP A 507 22.10 21.42 27.26
C ASP A 507 22.20 22.28 26.00
N ALA A 508 23.28 22.15 25.20
CA ALA A 508 23.44 22.84 23.94
C ALA A 508 22.27 22.56 22.99
N THR A 509 21.89 23.55 22.18
CA THR A 509 20.77 23.42 21.25
C THR A 509 21.24 22.81 19.94
N VAL A 510 20.60 21.72 19.52
CA VAL A 510 20.83 21.08 18.22
C VAL A 510 19.69 21.38 17.27
N THR A 511 20.01 21.76 16.02
CA THR A 511 19.09 21.88 14.90
C THR A 511 19.62 21.20 13.65
N LEU A 512 18.75 20.89 12.70
CA LEU A 512 19.17 20.35 11.41
C LEU A 512 19.68 21.48 10.50
N TRP A 513 20.87 21.33 9.93
CA TRP A 513 21.47 22.33 9.05
C TRP A 513 20.75 22.37 7.69
N HIS A 514 20.50 23.56 7.13
CA HIS A 514 19.83 23.74 5.84
C HIS A 514 20.53 24.82 4.99
N PRO A 515 20.80 24.58 3.70
CA PRO A 515 21.63 25.48 2.88
C PRO A 515 21.06 26.90 2.72
N ILE A 516 19.73 27.08 2.79
CA ILE A 516 19.10 28.42 2.67
C ILE A 516 19.56 29.44 3.74
N GLY A 517 20.06 28.97 4.88
CA GLY A 517 20.53 29.82 5.97
C GLY A 517 22.01 30.20 5.86
N HIS A 518 22.71 29.72 4.84
CA HIS A 518 24.15 29.79 4.71
C HIS A 518 24.56 30.32 3.34
N ASP A 519 25.76 30.90 3.24
CA ASP A 519 26.28 31.37 1.96
C ASP A 519 26.75 30.21 1.07
N VAL A 520 26.94 30.52 -0.21
CA VAL A 520 27.33 29.52 -1.21
C VAL A 520 28.71 28.90 -0.89
N ALA A 521 29.65 29.67 -0.33
CA ALA A 521 30.99 29.17 -0.04
C ALA A 521 30.97 28.13 1.08
N GLU A 522 30.20 28.38 2.13
CA GLU A 522 30.02 27.42 3.23
C GLU A 522 29.31 26.15 2.76
N VAL A 523 28.27 26.29 1.92
CA VAL A 523 27.56 25.14 1.33
C VAL A 523 28.52 24.29 0.49
N LEU A 524 29.38 24.92 -0.33
CA LEU A 524 30.38 24.21 -1.13
C LEU A 524 31.41 23.51 -0.25
N ALA A 525 31.89 24.16 0.81
CA ALA A 525 32.84 23.58 1.75
C ALA A 525 32.26 22.34 2.46
N TRP A 526 30.98 22.36 2.83
CA TRP A 526 30.29 21.18 3.35
C TRP A 526 30.14 20.04 2.34
N ARG A 527 29.88 20.36 1.05
CA ARG A 527 29.85 19.34 -0.01
C ARG A 527 31.21 18.66 -0.16
N GLU A 528 32.28 19.44 -0.17
CA GLU A 528 33.65 18.93 -0.19
C GLU A 528 33.95 18.09 1.06
N TRP A 529 33.54 18.54 2.24
CA TRP A 529 33.71 17.80 3.50
C TRP A 529 33.06 16.41 3.44
N LEU A 530 31.83 16.31 2.91
CA LEU A 530 31.13 15.03 2.72
C LEU A 530 31.89 14.10 1.77
N GLU A 531 32.45 14.63 0.69
CA GLU A 531 33.26 13.87 -0.25
C GLU A 531 34.58 13.39 0.38
N ARG A 532 35.27 14.25 1.13
CA ARG A 532 36.53 13.89 1.83
C ARG A 532 36.33 12.75 2.81
N HIS A 533 35.20 12.72 3.52
CA HIS A 533 34.88 11.70 4.52
C HIS A 533 34.07 10.52 3.97
N ALA A 534 33.80 10.49 2.66
CA ALA A 534 32.95 9.49 2.02
C ALA A 534 31.57 9.33 2.70
N VAL A 535 30.98 10.43 3.16
CA VAL A 535 29.66 10.43 3.81
C VAL A 535 28.56 10.54 2.77
N VAL A 536 27.75 9.49 2.65
CA VAL A 536 26.55 9.46 1.79
C VAL A 536 25.34 9.93 2.59
N GLN A 537 24.74 11.06 2.24
CA GLN A 537 23.57 11.58 2.97
C GLN A 537 22.31 10.75 2.64
N PRO A 538 21.42 10.49 3.62
CA PRO A 538 20.19 9.71 3.40
C PRO A 538 19.15 10.44 2.52
N PHE A 539 19.32 11.75 2.32
CA PHE A 539 18.56 12.58 1.39
C PHE A 539 19.41 13.82 1.04
N LYS A 540 19.02 14.57 0.01
CA LYS A 540 19.70 15.82 -0.37
C LYS A 540 19.57 16.86 0.77
N GLN A 541 20.67 17.09 1.48
CA GLN A 541 20.81 18.15 2.48
C GLN A 541 21.83 19.21 2.02
N ALA A 542 23.11 18.87 1.87
CA ALA A 542 24.12 19.81 1.33
C ALA A 542 23.91 20.11 -0.16
N HIS A 543 23.39 19.12 -0.88
CA HIS A 543 23.00 19.21 -2.29
C HIS A 543 21.51 19.52 -2.46
N ARG A 544 20.86 20.06 -1.43
CA ARG A 544 19.45 20.42 -1.50
C ARG A 544 19.25 21.63 -2.41
N GLU A 545 18.25 21.54 -3.27
CA GLU A 545 17.83 22.62 -4.15
C GLU A 545 17.26 23.79 -3.31
N VAL A 546 17.79 25.00 -3.52
CA VAL A 546 17.30 26.23 -2.88
C VAL A 546 16.57 27.06 -3.92
N TYR A 547 15.31 27.39 -3.66
CA TYR A 547 14.52 28.24 -4.53
C TYR A 547 14.32 29.60 -3.90
N VAL A 548 14.83 30.62 -4.58
CA VAL A 548 14.58 32.03 -4.28
C VAL A 548 13.52 32.59 -5.24
N LEU A 549 12.92 33.72 -4.86
CA LEU A 549 12.05 34.46 -5.75
C LEU A 549 12.83 34.96 -6.96
N THR A 550 12.24 34.81 -8.13
CA THR A 550 12.76 35.32 -9.40
C THR A 550 12.03 36.61 -9.77
N ALA A 551 12.60 37.39 -10.69
CA ALA A 551 11.94 38.56 -11.25
C ALA A 551 10.57 38.27 -11.89
N ALA A 552 10.30 37.02 -12.30
CA ALA A 552 8.99 36.62 -12.80
C ALA A 552 7.95 36.50 -11.66
N GLU A 553 8.36 35.97 -10.51
CA GLU A 553 7.51 35.88 -9.31
C GLU A 553 7.30 37.25 -8.67
N GLU A 554 8.31 38.12 -8.69
CA GLU A 554 8.16 39.52 -8.27
C GLU A 554 7.12 40.28 -9.12
N ARG A 555 7.06 40.01 -10.44
CA ARG A 555 6.07 40.63 -11.33
C ARG A 555 4.66 40.07 -11.16
N THR A 556 4.53 38.78 -10.92
CA THR A 556 3.22 38.11 -10.75
C THR A 556 2.66 38.31 -9.34
N GLY A 557 3.52 38.55 -8.36
CA GLY A 557 3.19 38.99 -7.01
C GLY A 557 2.63 37.90 -6.12
N VAL A 558 1.58 37.20 -6.55
CA VAL A 558 0.77 36.30 -5.71
C VAL A 558 0.72 34.84 -6.17
N TYR A 559 1.40 34.51 -7.26
CA TYR A 559 1.46 33.14 -7.78
C TYR A 559 2.76 32.88 -8.55
N SER A 560 3.22 31.63 -8.58
CA SER A 560 4.35 31.21 -9.43
C SER A 560 3.87 30.36 -10.59
N ASN A 561 4.33 30.72 -11.80
CA ASN A 561 4.14 29.95 -13.04
C ASN A 561 5.31 29.01 -13.35
N ARG A 562 6.30 28.88 -12.45
CA ARG A 562 7.55 28.14 -12.72
C ARG A 562 7.32 26.68 -13.12
N PHE A 563 6.20 26.10 -12.68
CA PHE A 563 5.82 24.71 -12.92
C PHE A 563 4.45 24.57 -13.61
N ALA A 564 3.99 25.63 -14.27
CA ALA A 564 2.77 25.59 -15.07
C ALA A 564 3.03 24.90 -16.43
N ALA A 565 1.95 24.43 -17.07
CA ALA A 565 1.96 23.81 -18.39
C ALA A 565 2.76 22.51 -18.53
N HIS A 566 2.86 21.71 -17.46
CA HIS A 566 3.39 20.34 -17.52
C HIS A 566 2.27 19.31 -17.59
N VAL A 567 2.52 18.21 -18.31
CA VAL A 567 1.60 17.07 -18.38
C VAL A 567 2.11 15.95 -17.47
N LEU A 568 1.36 15.63 -16.41
CA LEU A 568 1.73 14.65 -15.40
C LEU A 568 0.92 13.36 -15.52
N ARG A 569 1.54 12.21 -15.24
CA ARG A 569 0.81 10.94 -14.98
C ARG A 569 0.07 11.05 -13.65
N GLN A 570 -1.28 11.07 -13.69
CA GLN A 570 -2.11 11.39 -12.52
C GLN A 570 -1.83 10.49 -11.31
N HIS A 571 -1.81 9.18 -11.51
CA HIS A 571 -1.66 8.22 -10.41
C HIS A 571 -0.28 8.33 -9.75
N GLN A 572 0.76 8.62 -10.53
CA GLN A 572 2.11 8.82 -10.02
C GLN A 572 2.21 10.13 -9.23
N PHE A 573 1.64 11.22 -9.77
CA PHE A 573 1.53 12.49 -9.05
C PHE A 573 0.79 12.32 -7.72
N HIS A 574 -0.36 11.64 -7.73
CA HIS A 574 -1.16 11.39 -6.53
C HIS A 574 -0.36 10.64 -5.44
N ALA A 575 0.41 9.62 -5.82
CA ALA A 575 1.26 8.88 -4.90
C ALA A 575 2.40 9.74 -4.33
N LEU A 576 3.09 10.51 -5.18
CA LEU A 576 4.17 11.41 -4.75
C LEU A 576 3.67 12.51 -3.82
N ALA A 577 2.55 13.16 -4.16
CA ALA A 577 1.90 14.17 -3.35
C ALA A 577 1.60 13.64 -1.95
N ALA A 578 1.02 12.43 -1.84
CA ALA A 578 0.73 11.81 -0.56
C ALA A 578 1.99 11.58 0.30
N VAL A 579 3.09 11.12 -0.29
CA VAL A 579 4.37 10.89 0.43
C VAL A 579 4.98 12.20 0.92
N ARG A 580 4.84 13.30 0.17
CA ARG A 580 5.27 14.65 0.58
C ARG A 580 4.28 15.36 1.51
N GLY A 581 3.20 14.68 1.90
CA GLY A 581 2.18 15.20 2.81
C GLY A 581 1.26 16.25 2.18
N TRP A 582 1.12 16.24 0.86
CA TRP A 582 0.11 16.99 0.13
C TRP A 582 -1.19 16.19 0.06
N ARG A 583 -2.32 16.86 0.28
CA ARG A 583 -3.64 16.31 0.02
C ARG A 583 -3.98 16.51 -1.46
N ASN A 584 -4.26 15.42 -2.16
CA ASN A 584 -4.74 15.44 -3.54
C ASN A 584 -5.89 14.44 -3.73
N ARG A 585 -6.82 14.73 -4.65
CA ARG A 585 -7.87 13.80 -5.10
C ARG A 585 -7.63 13.45 -6.57
N LEU A 586 -7.89 12.20 -6.95
CA LEU A 586 -7.90 11.86 -8.37
C LEU A 586 -9.04 12.64 -9.05
N ARG A 587 -8.73 13.33 -10.14
CA ARG A 587 -9.68 13.92 -11.06
C ARG A 587 -10.34 12.78 -11.84
N LEU A 588 -11.67 12.79 -11.86
CA LEU A 588 -12.49 11.85 -12.62
C LEU A 588 -13.18 12.62 -13.74
N MET A 589 -13.43 11.99 -14.89
CA MET A 589 -14.20 12.56 -15.99
C MET A 589 -15.70 12.41 -15.70
N VAL A 590 -16.18 13.17 -14.71
CA VAL A 590 -17.57 13.20 -14.24
C VAL A 590 -17.94 14.64 -13.89
N ASP A 591 -19.24 14.94 -13.77
CA ASP A 591 -19.73 16.24 -13.29
C ASP A 591 -19.53 16.36 -11.76
N ASP A 592 -18.33 16.76 -11.35
CA ASP A 592 -17.93 16.91 -9.95
C ASP A 592 -16.88 18.03 -9.81
N THR A 593 -16.67 18.50 -8.58
CA THR A 593 -15.78 19.63 -8.25
C THR A 593 -14.66 19.17 -7.32
N TYR A 594 -13.44 19.57 -7.64
CA TYR A 594 -12.23 19.09 -6.97
C TYR A 594 -11.41 20.24 -6.39
N PRO A 595 -10.91 20.10 -5.15
CA PRO A 595 -9.92 21.03 -4.61
C PRO A 595 -8.55 20.82 -5.26
N PRO A 596 -7.67 21.84 -5.28
CA PRO A 596 -6.31 21.69 -5.81
C PRO A 596 -5.51 20.69 -4.96
N ALA A 597 -4.31 20.34 -5.43
CA ALA A 597 -3.38 19.67 -4.54
C ALA A 597 -2.92 20.67 -3.47
N THR A 598 -3.06 20.34 -2.20
CA THR A 598 -2.83 21.29 -1.10
C THR A 598 -1.84 20.77 -0.07
N ARG A 599 -0.96 21.66 0.41
CA ARG A 599 -0.10 21.42 1.57
C ARG A 599 -0.42 22.41 2.67
N GLU A 600 -0.95 21.91 3.78
CA GLU A 600 -1.16 22.71 4.98
C GLU A 600 0.14 22.78 5.80
N LEU A 601 0.45 23.98 6.27
CA LEU A 601 1.63 24.34 7.04
C LEU A 601 1.17 25.09 8.29
N PRO A 602 0.53 24.40 9.25
CA PRO A 602 -0.16 25.04 10.37
C PRO A 602 0.79 25.85 11.28
N ASP A 603 2.01 25.36 11.51
CA ASP A 603 3.02 26.06 12.31
C ASP A 603 3.46 27.39 11.69
N TRP A 604 3.25 27.55 10.39
CA TRP A 604 3.50 28.77 9.64
C TRP A 604 2.22 29.59 9.41
N GLY A 605 1.05 29.06 9.75
CA GLY A 605 -0.24 29.68 9.43
C GLY A 605 -0.58 29.71 7.93
N LEU A 606 0.06 28.86 7.11
CA LEU A 606 -0.01 28.89 5.65
C LEU A 606 -0.65 27.63 5.05
N ARG A 607 -1.22 27.76 3.86
CA ARG A 607 -1.56 26.66 2.95
C ARG A 607 -0.97 26.96 1.58
N ALA A 608 -0.20 26.03 1.02
CA ALA A 608 0.19 26.08 -0.38
C ALA A 608 -0.80 25.28 -1.23
N GLU A 609 -1.10 25.78 -2.42
CA GLU A 609 -1.95 25.13 -3.41
C GLU A 609 -1.18 24.98 -4.72
N TYR A 610 -1.26 23.80 -5.32
CA TYR A 610 -0.76 23.51 -6.66
C TYR A 610 -1.93 23.11 -7.55
N TRP A 611 -2.19 23.95 -8.54
CA TRP A 611 -3.35 23.84 -9.41
C TRP A 611 -3.09 22.81 -10.52
N VAL A 612 -4.02 21.87 -10.67
CA VAL A 612 -3.97 20.79 -11.67
C VAL A 612 -5.34 20.50 -12.25
N GLU A 613 -5.42 20.13 -13.52
CA GLU A 613 -6.66 19.84 -14.24
C GLU A 613 -6.56 18.53 -15.03
N GLY A 614 -7.69 17.89 -15.31
CA GLY A 614 -7.74 16.68 -16.16
C GLY A 614 -7.24 16.97 -17.58
N ALA A 615 -6.42 16.10 -18.14
CA ALA A 615 -5.92 16.25 -19.51
C ALA A 615 -6.68 15.32 -20.46
N GLY A 616 -7.41 15.88 -21.42
CA GLY A 616 -8.20 15.15 -22.40
C GLY A 616 -9.71 15.19 -22.15
N ASP A 617 -10.47 14.63 -23.08
CA ASP A 617 -11.93 14.73 -23.15
C ASP A 617 -12.60 13.43 -23.65
N GLU A 618 -11.82 12.40 -23.98
CA GLU A 618 -12.32 11.10 -24.45
C GLU A 618 -12.32 10.04 -23.31
N TYR A 619 -13.51 9.56 -22.92
CA TYR A 619 -13.66 8.49 -21.93
C TYR A 619 -13.02 7.17 -22.43
N GLU A 620 -12.44 6.38 -21.53
CA GLU A 620 -11.65 5.16 -21.81
C GLU A 620 -10.34 5.36 -22.60
N VAL A 621 -10.15 6.48 -23.28
CA VAL A 621 -8.89 6.85 -23.96
C VAL A 621 -8.00 7.68 -23.03
N ASP A 622 -8.58 8.72 -22.43
CA ASP A 622 -7.89 9.61 -21.49
C ASP A 622 -8.19 9.26 -20.03
N THR A 623 -9.00 8.22 -19.79
CA THR A 623 -9.35 7.74 -18.45
C THR A 623 -9.05 6.25 -18.26
N THR A 624 -8.96 5.83 -17.01
CA THR A 624 -9.12 4.42 -16.64
C THR A 624 -10.56 3.97 -16.89
N GLU A 625 -10.81 2.66 -16.84
CA GLU A 625 -12.18 2.08 -16.88
C GLU A 625 -13.09 2.67 -15.79
N SER A 626 -12.51 3.03 -14.65
CA SER A 626 -13.21 3.68 -13.53
C SER A 626 -13.42 5.19 -13.69
N GLY A 627 -13.11 5.76 -14.86
CA GLY A 627 -13.30 7.18 -15.18
C GLY A 627 -12.25 8.13 -14.60
N ALA A 628 -11.14 7.67 -14.04
CA ALA A 628 -10.07 8.55 -13.54
C ALA A 628 -9.15 8.98 -14.69
N TYR A 629 -8.85 10.27 -14.82
CA TYR A 629 -7.92 10.74 -15.85
C TYR A 629 -6.56 9.99 -15.77
N LEU A 630 -5.99 9.65 -16.91
CA LEU A 630 -4.65 9.09 -16.99
C LEU A 630 -3.59 10.18 -16.74
N ARG A 631 -3.89 11.42 -17.16
CA ARG A 631 -2.95 12.55 -17.19
C ARG A 631 -3.58 13.82 -16.64
N LEU A 632 -2.75 14.73 -16.13
CA LEU A 632 -3.13 16.05 -15.64
C LEU A 632 -2.31 17.14 -16.33
N VAL A 633 -2.86 18.33 -16.50
CA VAL A 633 -2.11 19.55 -16.83
C VAL A 633 -1.90 20.36 -15.55
N THR A 634 -0.71 20.92 -15.39
CA THR A 634 -0.35 21.75 -14.22
C THR A 634 -0.51 23.23 -14.51
N ASP A 635 -0.77 24.01 -13.47
CA ASP A 635 -0.85 25.46 -13.53
C ASP A 635 -0.10 26.08 -12.34
N GLN A 636 -0.71 27.03 -11.63
CA GLN A 636 -0.05 27.91 -10.68
C GLN A 636 0.23 27.26 -9.33
N VAL A 637 1.29 27.75 -8.67
CA VAL A 637 1.51 27.58 -7.23
C VAL A 637 1.11 28.86 -6.50
N ARG A 638 0.27 28.75 -5.47
CA ARG A 638 -0.26 29.88 -4.67
C ARG A 638 -0.20 29.59 -3.18
N PHE A 639 -0.18 30.65 -2.37
CA PHE A 639 -0.20 30.57 -0.92
C PHE A 639 -1.39 31.32 -0.34
N TYR A 640 -2.01 30.76 0.68
CA TYR A 640 -3.14 31.35 1.41
C TYR A 640 -2.93 31.22 2.92
N PRO A 641 -3.60 32.04 3.75
CA PRO A 641 -3.74 31.74 5.17
C PRO A 641 -4.35 30.34 5.35
N VAL A 642 -3.87 29.57 6.33
CA VAL A 642 -4.28 28.16 6.51
C VAL A 642 -5.80 27.98 6.69
N ARG A 643 -6.49 29.01 7.23
CA ARG A 643 -7.95 29.02 7.46
C ARG A 643 -8.76 29.64 6.31
N ALA A 644 -8.12 30.08 5.22
CA ALA A 644 -8.84 30.60 4.06
C ALA A 644 -9.75 29.51 3.46
N PRO A 645 -10.91 29.87 2.87
CA PRO A 645 -11.70 28.92 2.09
C PRO A 645 -10.82 28.22 1.04
N GLU A 646 -11.06 26.93 0.82
CA GLU A 646 -10.35 26.16 -0.20
C GLU A 646 -10.88 26.53 -1.58
N ASN A 647 -9.97 26.72 -2.54
CA ASN A 647 -10.38 26.84 -3.94
C ASN A 647 -10.85 25.48 -4.45
N SER A 648 -11.70 25.49 -5.47
CA SER A 648 -12.06 24.28 -6.21
C SER A 648 -12.34 24.59 -7.67
N ALA A 649 -12.13 23.60 -8.52
CA ALA A 649 -12.40 23.67 -9.95
C ALA A 649 -13.27 22.48 -10.38
N HIS A 650 -14.06 22.66 -11.42
CA HIS A 650 -14.81 21.57 -12.04
C HIS A 650 -13.86 20.51 -12.62
N ALA A 651 -14.31 19.26 -12.69
CA ALA A 651 -13.55 18.10 -13.14
C ALA A 651 -12.86 18.26 -14.50
N GLY A 652 -13.55 18.94 -15.44
CA GLY A 652 -13.07 19.24 -16.79
C GLY A 652 -12.27 20.54 -16.91
N GLY A 653 -11.94 21.20 -15.79
CA GLY A 653 -11.24 22.48 -15.76
C GLY A 653 -12.19 23.69 -15.69
N GLY A 654 -11.65 24.88 -15.92
CA GLY A 654 -12.40 26.15 -15.86
C GLY A 654 -11.86 27.15 -14.83
N GLY A 655 -10.73 26.84 -14.20
CA GLY A 655 -10.12 27.68 -13.18
C GLY A 655 -10.59 27.38 -11.76
N TYR A 656 -9.72 27.66 -10.80
CA TYR A 656 -9.96 27.46 -9.38
C TYR A 656 -10.56 28.71 -8.73
N GLU A 657 -11.66 28.53 -8.01
CA GLU A 657 -12.34 29.61 -7.28
C GLU A 657 -12.82 29.15 -5.89
N GLN A 658 -13.02 30.11 -4.96
CA GLN A 658 -13.53 29.82 -3.62
C GLN A 658 -15.06 29.80 -3.63
N TRP A 659 -15.63 28.68 -3.19
CA TRP A 659 -17.07 28.56 -2.96
C TRP A 659 -17.41 29.05 -1.55
N ILE A 660 -17.86 30.31 -1.45
CA ILE A 660 -18.20 30.99 -0.19
C ILE A 660 -19.70 31.25 -0.06
N GLY A 661 -20.19 31.27 1.18
CA GLY A 661 -21.60 31.52 1.46
C GLY A 661 -22.03 32.96 1.15
N PRO A 662 -23.35 33.23 1.02
CA PRO A 662 -23.85 34.58 0.74
C PRO A 662 -23.36 35.60 1.78
N GLY A 663 -22.76 36.69 1.31
CA GLY A 663 -22.28 37.79 2.16
C GLY A 663 -20.86 37.63 2.72
N ALA A 664 -20.11 36.61 2.32
CA ALA A 664 -18.67 36.50 2.56
C ALA A 664 -17.88 36.91 1.30
N ASP A 665 -16.70 37.48 1.49
CA ASP A 665 -15.76 37.83 0.41
C ASP A 665 -14.67 36.75 0.25
N PRO A 666 -14.20 36.47 -0.97
CA PRO A 666 -13.12 35.52 -1.18
C PRO A 666 -11.82 36.05 -0.59
N VAL A 667 -11.03 35.15 -0.01
CA VAL A 667 -9.72 35.47 0.57
C VAL A 667 -8.69 35.44 -0.55
N ALA A 668 -8.09 36.59 -0.84
CA ALA A 668 -7.02 36.71 -1.84
C ALA A 668 -5.77 35.88 -1.46
N PRO A 669 -5.00 35.39 -2.45
CA PRO A 669 -3.70 34.77 -2.21
C PRO A 669 -2.72 35.77 -1.58
N LEU A 670 -1.79 35.24 -0.79
CA LEU A 670 -0.71 35.99 -0.16
C LEU A 670 0.35 36.38 -1.19
N ALA A 671 0.99 37.52 -0.98
CA ALA A 671 2.12 37.95 -1.79
C ALA A 671 3.33 37.01 -1.54
N LEU A 672 4.02 36.63 -2.60
CA LEU A 672 5.13 35.66 -2.55
C LEU A 672 6.33 36.18 -1.75
N ASP A 673 6.54 37.50 -1.71
CA ASP A 673 7.57 38.18 -0.91
C ASP A 673 7.30 38.15 0.60
N GLN A 674 6.06 37.86 1.01
CA GLN A 674 5.67 37.65 2.40
C GLN A 674 5.82 36.20 2.86
N ILE A 675 6.12 35.28 1.95
CA ILE A 675 6.29 33.87 2.29
C ILE A 675 7.72 33.66 2.83
N PRO A 676 7.89 33.02 4.01
CA PRO A 676 9.21 32.73 4.53
C PRO A 676 10.08 31.98 3.50
N PRO A 677 11.33 32.38 3.25
CA PRO A 677 12.16 31.78 2.19
C PRO A 677 12.28 30.26 2.29
N LEU A 678 12.39 29.73 3.52
CA LEU A 678 12.43 28.29 3.76
C LEU A 678 11.14 27.60 3.29
N VAL A 679 9.98 28.17 3.63
CA VAL A 679 8.67 27.65 3.21
C VAL A 679 8.53 27.67 1.70
N PHE A 680 8.84 28.80 1.07
CA PHE A 680 8.79 28.92 -0.38
C PHE A 680 9.71 27.89 -1.04
N SER A 681 10.96 27.77 -0.59
CA SER A 681 11.93 26.83 -1.14
C SER A 681 11.47 25.38 -1.04
N GLU A 682 10.99 24.97 0.12
CA GLU A 682 10.55 23.58 0.34
C GLU A 682 9.28 23.22 -0.44
N VAL A 683 8.33 24.15 -0.55
CA VAL A 683 7.12 23.96 -1.37
C VAL A 683 7.48 23.86 -2.85
N MET A 684 8.34 24.75 -3.35
CA MET A 684 8.77 24.71 -4.75
C MET A 684 9.58 23.45 -5.06
N ARG A 685 10.36 22.94 -4.09
CA ARG A 685 11.07 21.67 -4.20
C ARG A 685 10.12 20.47 -4.32
N ASP A 686 9.02 20.46 -3.57
CA ASP A 686 7.98 19.44 -3.71
C ASP A 686 7.35 19.48 -5.11
N VAL A 687 7.05 20.68 -5.61
CA VAL A 687 6.44 20.84 -6.93
C VAL A 687 7.42 20.45 -8.06
N ASP A 688 8.70 20.80 -7.96
CA ASP A 688 9.73 20.33 -8.91
C ASP A 688 9.84 18.80 -8.90
N LEU A 689 9.77 18.16 -7.72
CA LEU A 689 9.74 16.69 -7.64
C LEU A 689 8.52 16.11 -8.38
N PHE A 690 7.34 16.72 -8.23
CA PHE A 690 6.13 16.28 -8.91
C PHE A 690 6.28 16.36 -10.43
N VAL A 691 6.76 17.49 -10.94
CA VAL A 691 7.01 17.68 -12.38
C VAL A 691 8.12 16.74 -12.86
N GLY A 692 9.27 16.75 -12.20
CA GLY A 692 10.44 15.98 -12.57
C GLY A 692 10.22 14.47 -12.58
N VAL A 693 9.33 13.93 -11.76
CA VAL A 693 9.09 12.47 -11.68
C VAL A 693 7.80 12.05 -12.40
N ALA A 694 6.74 12.84 -12.33
CA ALA A 694 5.44 12.48 -12.91
C ALA A 694 5.25 12.99 -14.35
N SER A 695 6.09 13.90 -14.86
CA SER A 695 5.98 14.40 -16.23
C SER A 695 6.13 13.28 -17.26
N VAL A 696 5.24 13.29 -18.25
CA VAL A 696 5.32 12.41 -19.42
C VAL A 696 6.52 12.74 -20.31
N GLY A 697 7.08 13.95 -20.22
CA GLY A 697 8.28 14.34 -20.97
C GLY A 697 9.56 13.59 -20.57
N ASN A 698 9.55 12.90 -19.43
CA ASN A 698 10.63 12.01 -18.99
C ASN A 698 10.39 10.54 -19.35
N ASP A 699 9.32 10.24 -20.10
CA ASP A 699 9.01 8.88 -20.53
C ASP A 699 9.70 8.56 -21.86
N PRO A 700 10.73 7.69 -21.88
CA PRO A 700 11.47 7.42 -23.12
C PRO A 700 10.63 6.69 -24.16
N THR A 701 9.49 6.10 -23.78
CA THR A 701 8.60 5.34 -24.66
C THR A 701 7.49 6.18 -25.29
N TRP A 702 7.39 7.46 -24.92
CA TRP A 702 6.27 8.33 -25.28
C TRP A 702 6.57 9.31 -26.42
N GLN A 703 7.54 8.96 -27.26
CA GLN A 703 7.97 9.75 -28.42
C GLN A 703 6.82 10.02 -29.41
N ASP A 704 5.83 9.11 -29.49
CA ASP A 704 4.68 9.31 -30.36
C ASP A 704 3.80 10.48 -29.91
N GLY A 705 3.90 10.94 -28.66
CA GLY A 705 3.14 12.04 -28.07
C GLY A 705 1.79 11.61 -27.48
N GLY A 706 1.59 10.30 -27.23
CA GLY A 706 0.31 9.75 -26.78
C GLY A 706 -0.74 9.63 -27.90
N PRO A 707 -2.03 9.41 -27.56
CA PRO A 707 -3.09 9.24 -28.54
C PRO A 707 -3.09 10.38 -29.58
N ALA A 708 -3.10 10.00 -30.87
CA ALA A 708 -3.02 10.91 -32.01
C ALA A 708 -1.79 11.86 -32.05
N GLY A 709 -0.79 11.64 -31.19
CA GLY A 709 0.40 12.48 -31.08
C GLY A 709 0.19 13.87 -30.47
N ARG A 710 -0.90 14.05 -29.72
CA ARG A 710 -1.34 15.32 -29.11
C ARG A 710 -0.26 16.06 -28.31
N TYR A 711 0.71 15.35 -27.75
CA TYR A 711 1.73 15.91 -26.85
C TYR A 711 3.17 15.73 -27.35
N ARG A 712 3.36 15.47 -28.65
CA ARG A 712 4.70 15.24 -29.22
C ARG A 712 5.63 16.44 -29.04
N GLU A 713 5.13 17.64 -29.35
CA GLU A 713 5.88 18.90 -29.18
C GLU A 713 6.25 19.18 -27.72
N TYR A 714 5.35 18.85 -26.78
CA TYR A 714 5.63 18.94 -25.35
C TYR A 714 6.74 17.95 -24.94
N TRP A 715 6.68 16.71 -25.41
CA TRP A 715 7.71 15.71 -25.09
C TRP A 715 9.09 16.11 -25.62
N GLU A 716 9.17 16.61 -26.85
CA GLU A 716 10.43 17.08 -27.44
C GLU A 716 11.00 18.29 -26.70
N SER A 717 10.17 19.32 -26.47
CA SER A 717 10.57 20.55 -25.80
C SER A 717 11.00 20.32 -24.35
N TYR A 718 10.29 19.48 -23.61
CA TYR A 718 10.65 19.14 -22.23
C TYR A 718 11.84 18.18 -22.17
N GLY A 719 11.85 17.15 -23.04
CA GLY A 719 12.85 16.09 -23.06
C GLY A 719 14.27 16.57 -23.35
N PHE A 720 14.42 17.72 -24.01
CA PHE A 720 15.71 18.35 -24.34
C PHE A 720 15.77 19.85 -24.00
N GLY A 721 14.85 20.33 -23.16
CA GLY A 721 14.69 21.74 -22.79
C GLY A 721 15.68 22.27 -21.76
N GLU A 722 15.36 23.37 -21.09
CA GLU A 722 16.21 23.89 -20.01
C GLU A 722 16.22 22.99 -18.78
N LEU A 723 17.30 23.05 -18.00
CA LEU A 723 17.46 22.23 -16.80
C LEU A 723 16.58 22.75 -15.65
N SER A 724 15.87 21.84 -14.98
CA SER A 724 15.27 22.15 -13.67
C SER A 724 16.36 22.29 -12.59
N ALA A 725 16.04 22.84 -11.42
CA ALA A 725 17.03 23.02 -10.35
C ALA A 725 17.60 21.67 -9.86
N THR A 726 16.78 20.61 -9.81
CA THR A 726 17.27 19.25 -9.55
C THR A 726 18.21 18.75 -10.67
N ALA A 727 18.02 19.17 -11.92
CA ALA A 727 18.91 18.82 -13.03
C ALA A 727 20.22 19.64 -13.03
N GLU A 728 20.18 20.90 -12.64
CA GLU A 728 21.36 21.74 -12.40
C GLU A 728 22.24 21.15 -11.29
N THR A 729 21.63 20.73 -10.18
CA THR A 729 22.36 20.04 -9.09
C THR A 729 23.04 18.75 -9.58
N ARG A 730 22.39 18.00 -10.49
CA ARG A 730 22.98 16.83 -11.14
C ARG A 730 24.13 17.21 -12.07
N ARG A 731 24.01 18.31 -12.83
CA ARG A 731 25.10 18.82 -13.67
C ARG A 731 26.35 19.12 -12.84
N ASP A 732 26.20 19.93 -11.79
CA ASP A 732 27.31 20.34 -10.94
C ASP A 732 27.98 19.16 -10.21
N LEU A 733 27.21 18.10 -9.95
CA LEU A 733 27.73 16.86 -9.39
C LEU A 733 28.45 16.02 -10.46
N LEU A 734 27.89 15.91 -11.67
CA LEU A 734 28.53 15.20 -12.78
C LEU A 734 29.84 15.86 -13.21
N ASP A 735 29.94 17.19 -13.17
CA ASP A 735 31.19 17.92 -13.41
C ASP A 735 32.32 17.47 -12.48
N ARG A 736 31.99 17.11 -11.24
CA ARG A 736 32.94 16.61 -10.24
C ARG A 736 33.18 15.10 -10.33
N LEU A 737 32.15 14.34 -10.65
CA LEU A 737 32.21 12.87 -10.69
C LEU A 737 32.85 12.34 -11.98
N VAL A 738 32.51 12.90 -13.14
CA VAL A 738 32.96 12.42 -14.46
C VAL A 738 34.48 12.28 -14.56
N PRO A 739 35.31 13.24 -14.08
CA PRO A 739 36.77 13.09 -14.10
C PRO A 739 37.32 11.89 -13.31
N ARG A 740 36.52 11.32 -12.39
CA ARG A 740 36.90 10.19 -11.54
C ARG A 740 36.39 8.85 -12.08
N LEU A 741 35.62 8.85 -13.17
CA LEU A 741 35.09 7.64 -13.79
C LEU A 741 36.11 6.99 -14.71
N ALA A 742 35.99 5.68 -14.91
CA ALA A 742 36.82 4.92 -15.85
C ALA A 742 36.69 5.40 -17.32
N VAL A 743 35.65 6.19 -17.62
CA VAL A 743 35.33 6.72 -18.95
C VAL A 743 35.56 8.24 -19.06
N ALA A 744 36.39 8.80 -18.17
CA ALA A 744 36.63 10.24 -18.08
C ALA A 744 37.13 10.85 -19.40
N ASP A 745 37.98 10.15 -20.16
CA ASP A 745 38.48 10.59 -21.47
C ASP A 745 37.43 10.56 -22.60
N ARG A 746 36.26 9.97 -22.31
CA ARG A 746 35.13 9.84 -23.24
C ARG A 746 33.93 10.69 -22.84
N CYS A 747 33.92 11.29 -21.66
CA CYS A 747 32.75 11.99 -21.13
C CYS A 747 33.06 13.44 -20.81
N ARG A 748 32.18 14.35 -21.22
CA ARG A 748 32.28 15.78 -20.88
C ARG A 748 30.90 16.37 -20.68
N VAL A 749 30.73 17.17 -19.63
CA VAL A 749 29.50 17.94 -19.43
C VAL A 749 29.58 19.21 -20.29
N GLU A 750 28.55 19.44 -21.10
CA GLU A 750 28.46 20.58 -22.02
C GLU A 750 27.05 21.17 -21.95
N GLY A 751 26.91 22.28 -21.21
CA GLY A 751 25.62 22.93 -20.97
C GLY A 751 24.63 22.00 -20.26
N ARG A 752 23.56 21.63 -20.95
CA ARG A 752 22.49 20.76 -20.45
C ARG A 752 22.65 19.27 -20.78
N PHE A 753 23.80 18.89 -21.34
CA PHE A 753 24.09 17.52 -21.76
C PHE A 753 25.35 16.96 -21.13
N LEU A 754 25.36 15.65 -20.89
CA LEU A 754 26.58 14.85 -20.79
C LEU A 754 26.90 14.30 -22.18
N THR A 755 27.94 14.83 -22.81
CA THR A 755 28.47 14.35 -24.08
C THR A 755 29.34 13.12 -23.83
N VAL A 756 29.07 12.03 -24.54
CA VAL A 756 29.75 10.73 -24.42
C VAL A 756 30.26 10.31 -25.80
N ARG A 757 31.57 10.11 -25.94
CA ARG A 757 32.22 9.61 -27.14
C ARG A 757 32.31 8.08 -27.10
N GLY A 758 31.50 7.39 -27.90
CA GLY A 758 31.64 5.96 -28.16
C GLY A 758 32.57 5.66 -29.34
N ASP A 759 32.65 4.39 -29.73
CA ASP A 759 33.42 3.91 -30.88
C ASP A 759 32.59 3.93 -32.18
N LEU A 760 31.25 3.83 -32.08
CA LEU A 760 30.34 3.89 -33.23
C LEU A 760 29.80 5.31 -33.47
N ARG A 761 29.38 6.02 -32.41
CA ARG A 761 28.83 7.39 -32.48
C ARG A 761 29.23 8.24 -31.27
N SER A 762 28.93 9.53 -31.35
CA SER A 762 28.91 10.41 -30.17
C SER A 762 27.47 10.62 -29.71
N TYR A 763 27.28 10.70 -28.39
CA TYR A 763 25.97 10.74 -27.76
C TYR A 763 25.87 11.96 -26.83
N ARG A 764 24.70 12.59 -26.77
CA ARG A 764 24.40 13.67 -25.83
C ARG A 764 23.24 13.25 -24.95
N ILE A 765 23.50 13.02 -23.67
CA ILE A 765 22.50 12.60 -22.69
C ILE A 765 21.99 13.85 -21.96
N HIS A 766 20.71 14.18 -22.11
CA HIS A 766 20.11 15.34 -21.45
C HIS A 766 20.10 15.14 -19.93
N LEU A 767 20.62 16.12 -19.19
CA LEU A 767 20.84 15.98 -17.75
C LEU A 767 19.56 16.01 -16.93
N GLY A 768 18.45 16.52 -17.49
CA GLY A 768 17.14 16.55 -16.84
C GLY A 768 16.34 15.25 -17.03
N SER A 769 16.22 14.79 -18.26
CA SER A 769 15.35 13.67 -18.69
C SER A 769 16.08 12.35 -18.88
N GLY A 770 17.39 12.37 -19.07
CA GLY A 770 18.18 11.22 -19.47
C GLY A 770 17.96 10.80 -20.94
N ASN A 771 17.22 11.58 -21.74
CA ASN A 771 17.03 11.32 -23.17
C ASN A 771 18.34 11.51 -23.94
N ILE A 772 18.52 10.78 -25.02
CA ILE A 772 19.81 10.64 -25.71
C ILE A 772 19.68 11.09 -27.16
N LEU A 773 20.55 11.99 -27.60
CA LEU A 773 20.71 12.35 -29.01
C LEU A 773 22.00 11.76 -29.55
N MET A 774 21.96 11.21 -30.76
CA MET A 774 23.12 10.72 -31.50
C MET A 774 23.62 11.80 -32.44
N SER A 775 24.89 12.18 -32.32
CA SER A 775 25.53 13.10 -33.26
C SER A 775 26.10 12.35 -34.47
N PRO A 776 26.09 12.96 -35.68
CA PRO A 776 25.88 14.38 -35.96
C PRO A 776 24.45 14.80 -36.33
N ASN A 777 23.51 13.87 -36.51
CA ASN A 777 22.15 14.14 -37.01
C ASN A 777 21.12 14.41 -35.91
N ASP A 778 21.53 14.39 -34.64
CA ASP A 778 20.68 14.56 -33.46
C ASP A 778 19.48 13.59 -33.44
N GLU A 779 19.69 12.37 -33.92
CA GLU A 779 18.68 11.32 -33.86
C GLU A 779 18.49 10.83 -32.41
N TYR A 780 17.24 10.75 -31.98
CA TYR A 780 16.90 10.21 -30.66
C TYR A 780 17.25 8.72 -30.56
N LEU A 781 17.93 8.34 -29.47
CA LEU A 781 18.23 6.96 -29.10
C LEU A 781 17.40 6.55 -27.87
N CYS A 782 16.44 5.66 -28.07
CA CYS A 782 15.60 5.14 -27.00
C CYS A 782 16.28 3.97 -26.28
N ILE A 783 16.66 4.21 -25.02
CA ILE A 783 17.15 3.18 -24.09
C ILE A 783 16.25 3.18 -22.85
N VAL A 784 15.53 2.07 -22.67
CA VAL A 784 14.65 1.85 -21.51
C VAL A 784 15.45 1.11 -20.42
N PRO A 785 15.68 1.73 -19.24
CA PRO A 785 16.36 1.05 -18.15
C PRO A 785 15.51 -0.14 -17.66
N GLN A 786 16.13 -1.30 -17.42
CA GLN A 786 15.46 -2.36 -16.66
C GLN A 786 15.16 -1.85 -15.25
N GLN A 787 13.99 -2.18 -14.67
CA GLN A 787 13.55 -1.69 -13.34
C GLN A 787 14.55 -1.97 -12.21
N SER A 788 15.48 -2.90 -12.39
CA SER A 788 16.56 -3.27 -11.46
C SER A 788 17.91 -2.58 -11.73
N ALA A 789 18.07 -1.84 -12.84
CA ALA A 789 19.36 -1.26 -13.26
C ALA A 789 19.83 -0.08 -12.38
N ALA A 790 18.98 0.42 -11.47
CA ALA A 790 19.37 1.39 -10.44
C ALA A 790 20.29 0.78 -9.35
N ALA A 791 20.49 -0.54 -9.33
CA ALA A 791 21.22 -1.25 -8.28
C ALA A 791 22.73 -1.46 -8.55
N GLY A 792 23.35 -0.74 -9.51
CA GLY A 792 24.77 -0.93 -9.77
C GLY A 792 25.44 0.23 -10.48
N THR A 793 25.81 1.26 -9.74
CA THR A 793 26.74 2.31 -10.21
C THR A 793 28.22 1.90 -10.14
N GLY A 794 28.53 0.64 -9.79
CA GLY A 794 29.91 0.25 -9.43
C GLY A 794 30.39 0.97 -8.17
N ASP A 795 31.68 0.86 -7.84
CA ASP A 795 32.36 1.51 -6.69
C ASP A 795 32.36 3.05 -6.73
N VAL A 796 31.47 3.69 -7.51
CA VAL A 796 31.39 5.14 -7.64
C VAL A 796 30.61 5.72 -6.46
N PHE A 797 31.31 6.49 -5.62
CA PHE A 797 30.70 7.26 -4.54
C PHE A 797 29.67 8.27 -5.06
N LEU A 798 28.45 8.23 -4.51
CA LEU A 798 27.42 9.26 -4.69
C LEU A 798 27.19 9.96 -3.34
N PRO A 799 27.13 11.30 -3.29
CA PRO A 799 27.08 12.03 -2.02
C PRO A 799 25.73 11.93 -1.29
N PHE A 800 24.70 11.37 -1.92
CA PHE A 800 23.38 11.17 -1.31
C PHE A 800 22.59 10.04 -1.97
N GLU A 801 21.60 9.53 -1.24
CA GLU A 801 20.65 8.52 -1.70
C GLU A 801 19.45 9.15 -2.45
N GLY A 802 18.78 8.36 -3.30
CA GLY A 802 17.43 8.68 -3.82
C GLY A 802 17.35 9.35 -5.21
N ASP A 803 18.45 9.80 -5.82
CA ASP A 803 18.42 10.37 -7.19
C ASP A 803 18.59 9.29 -8.26
N ARG A 804 17.47 8.68 -8.63
CA ARG A 804 17.42 7.61 -9.64
C ARG A 804 17.87 8.08 -11.02
N MET A 805 17.60 9.35 -11.37
CA MET A 805 17.91 9.85 -12.71
C MET A 805 19.41 10.01 -12.91
N LEU A 806 20.14 10.45 -11.89
CA LEU A 806 21.61 10.45 -11.91
C LEU A 806 22.18 9.04 -12.19
N GLY A 807 21.66 8.01 -11.51
CA GLY A 807 22.05 6.62 -11.76
C GLY A 807 21.76 6.16 -13.19
N VAL A 808 20.61 6.55 -13.75
CA VAL A 808 20.25 6.27 -15.16
C VAL A 808 21.21 6.95 -16.13
N ILE A 809 21.55 8.23 -15.91
CA ILE A 809 22.49 8.99 -16.75
C ILE A 809 23.88 8.34 -16.71
N LEU A 810 24.39 8.00 -15.52
CA LEU A 810 25.69 7.33 -15.38
C LEU A 810 25.71 5.94 -16.02
N SER A 811 24.65 5.15 -15.84
CA SER A 811 24.53 3.83 -16.48
C SER A 811 24.53 3.94 -18.01
N LYS A 812 23.77 4.88 -18.57
CA LYS A 812 23.76 5.18 -20.02
C LYS A 812 25.14 5.63 -20.50
N ALA A 813 25.82 6.52 -19.77
CA ALA A 813 27.14 7.00 -20.13
C ALA A 813 28.18 5.87 -20.17
N LEU A 814 28.23 5.01 -19.15
CA LEU A 814 29.15 3.87 -19.08
C LEU A 814 28.90 2.81 -20.16
N MET A 815 27.64 2.63 -20.56
CA MET A 815 27.22 1.74 -21.64
C MET A 815 27.60 2.31 -23.01
N LEU A 816 27.25 3.58 -23.26
CA LEU A 816 27.49 4.24 -24.55
C LEU A 816 28.97 4.56 -24.81
N ALA A 817 29.75 4.76 -23.76
CA ALA A 817 31.21 4.83 -23.88
C ALA A 817 31.83 3.52 -24.37
N ARG A 818 31.10 2.40 -24.36
CA ARG A 818 31.50 1.08 -24.88
C ARG A 818 30.44 0.54 -25.84
N ASP A 819 29.99 1.39 -26.76
CA ASP A 819 28.88 1.09 -27.67
C ASP A 819 29.08 -0.13 -28.59
N THR A 820 30.32 -0.57 -28.80
CA THR A 820 30.66 -1.82 -29.50
C THR A 820 30.41 -3.09 -28.69
N GLU A 821 30.32 -3.00 -27.36
CA GLU A 821 30.01 -4.11 -26.45
C GLU A 821 28.48 -4.32 -26.28
N ILE A 822 27.65 -3.41 -26.81
CA ILE A 822 26.19 -3.50 -26.70
C ILE A 822 25.68 -4.68 -27.53
N THR A 823 24.97 -5.61 -26.87
CA THR A 823 24.40 -6.81 -27.51
C THR A 823 22.89 -6.75 -27.70
N ASP A 824 22.20 -5.76 -27.11
CA ASP A 824 20.75 -5.63 -27.20
C ASP A 824 20.32 -5.31 -28.64
N PRO A 825 19.51 -6.18 -29.30
CA PRO A 825 19.13 -5.99 -30.69
C PRO A 825 18.27 -4.75 -30.92
N THR A 826 17.51 -4.30 -29.91
CA THR A 826 16.66 -3.09 -30.02
C THR A 826 17.51 -1.82 -30.07
N ILE A 827 18.60 -1.77 -29.28
CA ILE A 827 19.55 -0.65 -29.28
C ILE A 827 20.41 -0.70 -30.54
N LEU A 828 20.95 -1.87 -30.90
CA LEU A 828 21.78 -2.05 -32.10
C LEU A 828 21.05 -1.67 -33.38
N SER A 829 19.75 -1.95 -33.47
CA SER A 829 18.94 -1.56 -34.64
C SER A 829 18.83 -0.04 -34.80
N GLN A 830 18.86 0.72 -33.70
CA GLN A 830 18.80 2.19 -33.70
C GLN A 830 20.17 2.79 -34.04
N LEU A 831 21.26 2.28 -33.46
CA LEU A 831 22.64 2.75 -33.71
C LEU A 831 23.07 2.59 -35.18
N ARG A 832 22.50 1.60 -35.89
CA ARG A 832 22.82 1.29 -37.29
C ARG A 832 21.99 2.07 -38.31
N ARG A 833 20.94 2.79 -37.90
CA ARG A 833 20.16 3.66 -38.81
C ARG A 833 21.06 4.82 -39.23
N ARG A 834 21.29 4.99 -40.53
CA ARG A 834 22.20 6.02 -41.08
C ARG A 834 21.50 7.32 -41.31
#